data_AF-A0A9P6PJM4-F1
#
_entry.id   AF-A0A9P6PJM4-F1
#
_cell.length_a   1.000
_cell.length_b   1.000
_cell.length_c   1.000
_cell.angle_alpha   90.00
_cell.angle_beta   90.00
_cell.angle_gamma   90.00
#
_symmetry.space_group_name_H-M   'P 1'
#
loop_
_entity.id
_entity.type
_entity.pdbx_description
1 polymer ?
#
loop_
_entity_poly.entity_id
_entity_poly.type
_entity_poly.pdbx_seq_one_letter_code
_entity_poly.pdbx_strand_id
1 'polypeptide(L)'
;MMATGERIPKQDDTPAKDPVIDSTLAETEPAIKFRPHHLRSQELKHADSFTSMSSYATSHDNEEDEDRVSSSSSDPVTEATGANKIVATATSSTPPTANSRIIRQERRPGGGTPLRPAGKAHDWYSGGRVTSHGRWFRDTQNRTLLMRGVNLCGNSKLPTTPNGSTHLNEGFFDHRNVCFLGRPFPKEQADEHFSRLKRWGLTFVRLLVPWEALEHSGPGIYDEKFIDSLIELIEIMPKYGIKCLIDPHQDCWSRFSGGSGAPGWTFEAAGLDITKFKVTGAAYVHNTNQCQGDSPPMVWPTNYTKLAASTMFTLFWAGDTFAPNKMYQGESIQQFLQNRYLECYHHLARRLIHLDAVVGYEVMNEPHPGYVGLKNLNRYDFNSNLFFGDSPSALESFALGDGMALPIEVWVKSWPFPTKKERTRIINPEKDSAWLDGECLWKQHGVWSVNAKTGRPQLDKPDYFTNDPVTGEKVDFTRLYLDFVNRYSRAIQSVVPSSFIFVGPIPNEPAPVWGPGDHDENIVYAPHWYDLHSIFNKSFDGRVTHDVQGLSKGKNVFSATYFGIKGAKKNYRGQLANVLNYGLQNIGTKPCLIGECGIPMDINQRQAFMNGDYGFHAKFLDAVLSAMESNLLSFTLWNYNTTNDNTYGDHWNGEDFSIFSLDSPQPSHSGNSSGSPDAAKTTLRQQAPNFAKEVMRNAAARNAGNNPTPSDGAESTAGDINSTIDQGDEEAVRPARENDNESDTAIEDDSPFDRSYVFFDHEECDHGRDHVGHVGGRALDAVVRPYAAKVAGEPISSEFDFTTLQYTFSFRNYVQAPVPVVHVSSPEQLIRDPEASSGSVSSDSIDSNSSTLDVQQNSSGTTDQSSVWIGHPPKDAAAVFETEIFIPSYHYHDMGLVIQVSDGDWRYVKERQTLYFRHQDMQPGAIHSVRIKPADASTTAVKGRATTGTVDVHGVDIDVHTDSANKTKARGNSSCSSCSVM
;
A
#
# COMPACT_ATOMS: atom_id res chain seq x y z
N MET A 1 -28.31 28.33 -24.81
CA MET A 1 -29.27 29.31 -25.37
C MET A 1 -30.58 28.57 -25.62
N MET A 2 -31.73 29.17 -25.27
CA MET A 2 -33.10 28.89 -25.78
C MET A 2 -33.64 27.43 -25.72
N ALA A 3 -34.89 27.12 -25.34
CA ALA A 3 -36.00 27.96 -24.88
C ALA A 3 -36.94 27.18 -23.93
N THR A 4 -37.99 27.85 -23.46
CA THR A 4 -38.98 27.44 -22.44
C THR A 4 -40.09 26.50 -22.94
N GLY A 5 -40.71 25.74 -22.02
CA GLY A 5 -42.00 25.07 -22.25
C GLY A 5 -42.60 24.46 -20.97
N GLU A 6 -43.62 25.09 -20.39
CA GLU A 6 -44.32 24.62 -19.18
C GLU A 6 -45.49 23.68 -19.49
N ARG A 7 -45.86 22.80 -18.54
CA ARG A 7 -47.26 22.56 -18.09
C ARG A 7 -47.37 21.65 -16.86
N ILE A 8 -48.29 21.99 -15.97
CA ILE A 8 -48.76 21.20 -14.80
C ILE A 8 -50.31 21.31 -14.78
N PRO A 9 -51.05 20.28 -14.36
CA PRO A 9 -51.82 20.35 -13.09
C PRO A 9 -51.55 19.13 -12.17
N LYS A 10 -51.37 19.30 -10.85
CA LYS A 10 -52.41 19.25 -9.78
C LYS A 10 -53.12 17.87 -9.69
N GLN A 11 -53.09 17.09 -8.59
CA GLN A 11 -53.29 17.37 -7.14
C GLN A 11 -54.71 17.92 -6.85
N ASP A 12 -55.45 17.56 -5.80
CA ASP A 12 -55.20 16.78 -4.56
C ASP A 12 -56.16 15.54 -4.52
N ASP A 13 -56.56 14.83 -3.43
CA ASP A 13 -56.40 14.93 -1.97
C ASP A 13 -56.68 13.57 -1.26
N THR A 14 -56.59 13.50 0.08
CA THR A 14 -56.98 12.39 1.00
C THR A 14 -57.64 13.00 2.28
N PRO A 15 -57.77 12.37 3.48
CA PRO A 15 -57.82 10.95 3.92
C PRO A 15 -59.08 10.63 4.81
N ALA A 16 -59.24 9.38 5.33
CA ALA A 16 -59.78 9.12 6.70
C ALA A 16 -59.82 7.63 7.16
N LYS A 17 -59.06 7.34 8.23
CA LYS A 17 -59.38 6.54 9.45
C LYS A 17 -59.75 5.03 9.42
N ASP A 18 -59.16 4.35 10.39
CA ASP A 18 -59.41 2.99 10.90
C ASP A 18 -60.71 2.88 11.78
N PRO A 19 -61.09 1.67 12.26
CA PRO A 19 -60.62 1.27 13.59
C PRO A 19 -60.27 -0.23 13.79
N VAL A 20 -59.53 -0.48 14.88
CA VAL A 20 -59.07 -1.80 15.40
C VAL A 20 -60.11 -2.49 16.28
N ILE A 21 -60.19 -3.83 16.25
CA ILE A 21 -60.53 -4.70 17.42
C ILE A 21 -59.66 -5.98 17.37
N ASP A 22 -59.28 -6.49 18.55
CA ASP A 22 -58.47 -7.69 18.83
C ASP A 22 -59.30 -8.77 19.57
N SER A 23 -58.92 -10.05 19.48
CA SER A 23 -59.16 -11.09 20.52
C SER A 23 -58.56 -12.47 20.17
N THR A 24 -58.23 -13.24 21.20
CA THR A 24 -57.48 -14.52 21.18
C THR A 24 -58.32 -15.73 21.58
N LEU A 25 -57.98 -16.97 21.14
CA LEU A 25 -57.64 -18.14 22.02
C LEU A 25 -57.57 -19.52 21.31
N ALA A 26 -56.45 -20.22 21.55
CA ALA A 26 -56.26 -21.64 21.95
C ALA A 26 -56.88 -22.89 21.24
N GLU A 27 -56.00 -23.91 21.09
CA GLU A 27 -56.21 -25.39 21.17
C GLU A 27 -57.16 -26.10 20.17
N THR A 28 -56.69 -27.07 19.38
CA THR A 28 -56.42 -28.46 19.84
C THR A 28 -55.71 -29.31 18.76
N GLU A 29 -55.03 -30.39 19.18
CA GLU A 29 -54.52 -31.49 18.31
C GLU A 29 -55.27 -32.80 18.66
N PRO A 30 -55.39 -33.80 17.74
CA PRO A 30 -54.47 -34.95 17.86
C PRO A 30 -54.11 -35.68 16.54
N ALA A 31 -53.03 -36.47 16.60
CA ALA A 31 -52.46 -37.21 15.46
C ALA A 31 -53.12 -38.56 15.08
N ILE A 32 -52.95 -38.98 13.81
CA ILE A 32 -53.07 -40.38 13.35
C ILE A 32 -51.84 -40.75 12.50
N LYS A 33 -51.27 -41.95 12.72
CA LYS A 33 -50.15 -42.53 11.95
C LYS A 33 -50.67 -43.44 10.83
N PHE A 34 -49.97 -43.50 9.69
CA PHE A 34 -49.90 -44.73 8.89
C PHE A 34 -48.55 -44.94 8.16
N ARG A 35 -48.09 -46.19 8.22
CA ARG A 35 -47.06 -46.92 7.44
C ARG A 35 -47.56 -48.39 7.41
N PRO A 36 -46.99 -49.33 6.63
CA PRO A 36 -45.94 -49.20 5.61
C PRO A 36 -46.43 -49.70 4.23
N HIS A 37 -45.52 -49.89 3.26
CA HIS A 37 -45.47 -51.14 2.48
C HIS A 37 -44.03 -51.43 2.01
N HIS A 38 -43.66 -52.71 1.95
CA HIS A 38 -42.39 -53.17 1.39
C HIS A 38 -42.54 -53.50 -0.10
N LEU A 39 -41.42 -53.45 -0.83
CA LEU A 39 -41.02 -54.54 -1.74
C LEU A 39 -39.48 -54.63 -1.79
N ARG A 40 -38.95 -55.85 -1.87
CA ARG A 40 -37.54 -56.18 -2.10
C ARG A 40 -37.49 -57.10 -3.32
N SER A 41 -36.43 -56.97 -4.11
CA SER A 41 -35.94 -57.99 -5.04
C SER A 41 -34.43 -58.13 -4.83
N GLN A 42 -33.88 -59.34 -5.04
CA GLN A 42 -32.50 -59.67 -4.72
C GLN A 42 -31.56 -59.72 -5.93
N GLU A 43 -30.29 -59.43 -5.65
CA GLU A 43 -29.06 -60.06 -6.17
C GLU A 43 -28.96 -60.52 -7.63
N LEU A 44 -27.91 -60.03 -8.30
CA LEU A 44 -27.01 -60.85 -9.13
C LEU A 44 -25.56 -60.35 -8.96
N LYS A 45 -24.56 -61.20 -9.19
CA LYS A 45 -23.12 -60.95 -8.94
C LYS A 45 -22.26 -61.26 -10.18
N HIS A 46 -20.99 -60.84 -10.12
CA HIS A 46 -19.83 -61.24 -10.94
C HIS A 46 -19.76 -60.79 -12.41
N ALA A 47 -18.94 -59.75 -12.66
CA ALA A 47 -17.62 -59.87 -13.32
C ALA A 47 -16.84 -58.59 -12.94
N ASP A 48 -15.62 -58.60 -12.36
CA ASP A 48 -14.35 -59.19 -12.81
C ASP A 48 -13.81 -58.56 -14.11
N SER A 49 -12.83 -57.65 -14.01
CA SER A 49 -11.40 -57.95 -14.31
C SER A 49 -10.52 -56.76 -14.78
N PHE A 50 -9.20 -56.96 -14.70
CA PHE A 50 -8.09 -56.24 -15.35
C PHE A 50 -7.84 -54.73 -15.11
N THR A 51 -7.05 -54.46 -14.06
CA THR A 51 -5.83 -53.64 -14.21
C THR A 51 -4.67 -54.51 -14.76
N SER A 52 -3.49 -53.90 -15.03
CA SER A 52 -2.35 -54.43 -15.83
C SER A 52 -2.53 -54.18 -17.35
N MET A 53 -1.51 -53.85 -18.15
CA MET A 53 -0.06 -54.00 -17.98
C MET A 53 0.75 -53.03 -18.89
N SER A 54 2.01 -52.73 -18.51
CA SER A 54 3.17 -52.44 -19.41
C SER A 54 3.17 -51.24 -20.40
N SER A 55 4.31 -50.75 -20.91
CA SER A 55 5.72 -50.63 -20.42
C SER A 55 6.64 -50.09 -21.53
N TYR A 56 7.59 -49.20 -21.22
CA TYR A 56 8.94 -49.03 -21.81
C TYR A 56 9.67 -48.02 -20.89
N ALA A 57 10.79 -48.24 -20.19
CA ALA A 57 11.98 -49.12 -20.36
C ALA A 57 12.87 -48.69 -21.54
N THR A 58 14.19 -48.43 -21.43
CA THR A 58 15.22 -48.63 -20.36
C THR A 58 16.18 -47.40 -20.30
N SER A 59 17.27 -47.26 -19.51
CA SER A 59 18.18 -48.20 -18.82
C SER A 59 19.08 -47.54 -17.74
N HIS A 60 19.34 -48.27 -16.64
CA HIS A 60 20.61 -48.42 -15.86
C HIS A 60 21.33 -47.17 -15.26
N ASP A 61 22.11 -47.27 -14.16
CA ASP A 61 22.76 -48.42 -13.50
C ASP A 61 22.50 -48.54 -11.96
N ASN A 62 23.14 -49.53 -11.32
CA ASN A 62 23.01 -50.01 -9.93
C ASN A 62 23.68 -49.05 -8.88
N GLU A 63 23.71 -49.26 -7.54
CA GLU A 63 23.75 -50.48 -6.70
C GLU A 63 22.94 -50.39 -5.37
N GLU A 64 22.70 -51.59 -4.84
CA GLU A 64 22.39 -52.13 -3.49
C GLU A 64 22.64 -51.24 -2.23
N ASP A 65 22.03 -51.47 -1.06
CA ASP A 65 21.75 -52.76 -0.38
C ASP A 65 20.52 -52.76 0.59
N GLU A 66 20.14 -53.92 1.14
CA GLU A 66 18.88 -54.16 1.91
C GLU A 66 18.89 -53.85 3.43
N ASP A 67 17.70 -53.49 3.96
CA ASP A 67 16.92 -54.09 5.09
C ASP A 67 16.13 -53.02 5.87
N ARG A 68 14.79 -53.09 6.02
CA ARG A 68 13.95 -54.01 6.84
C ARG A 68 14.17 -53.82 8.37
N VAL A 69 13.14 -53.80 9.22
CA VAL A 69 11.67 -53.94 9.02
C VAL A 69 10.90 -53.27 10.19
N SER A 70 9.66 -52.83 9.93
CA SER A 70 8.42 -52.79 10.79
C SER A 70 8.49 -52.63 12.34
N SER A 71 7.49 -52.14 13.08
CA SER A 71 6.19 -51.47 12.82
C SER A 71 5.52 -51.15 14.17
N SER A 72 4.47 -50.30 14.18
CA SER A 72 3.25 -50.38 15.04
C SER A 72 3.35 -50.52 16.59
N SER A 73 2.53 -49.88 17.42
CA SER A 73 1.47 -48.86 17.25
C SER A 73 0.93 -48.42 18.62
N SER A 74 0.09 -47.37 18.65
CA SER A 74 -1.05 -47.17 19.57
C SER A 74 -0.84 -47.25 21.11
N ASP A 75 -0.88 -46.09 21.78
CA ASP A 75 -2.03 -45.58 22.56
C ASP A 75 -2.77 -46.47 23.60
N PRO A 76 -3.40 -45.87 24.66
CA PRO A 76 -3.13 -44.56 25.30
C PRO A 76 -3.40 -44.53 26.85
N VAL A 77 -3.51 -43.30 27.40
CA VAL A 77 -4.49 -42.86 28.44
C VAL A 77 -4.15 -42.88 29.95
N THR A 78 -4.56 -41.78 30.61
CA THR A 78 -4.74 -41.46 32.06
C THR A 78 -3.55 -41.37 33.05
N GLU A 79 -3.15 -40.12 33.30
CA GLU A 79 -3.37 -39.34 34.54
C GLU A 79 -2.81 -39.71 35.95
N ALA A 80 -2.52 -38.62 36.68
CA ALA A 80 -2.76 -38.35 38.11
C ALA A 80 -1.72 -38.70 39.22
N THR A 81 -0.93 -37.67 39.55
CA THR A 81 -0.58 -37.24 40.94
C THR A 81 0.38 -38.07 41.83
N GLY A 82 1.04 -37.38 42.79
CA GLY A 82 1.76 -38.03 43.92
C GLY A 82 3.11 -37.42 44.28
N ALA A 83 3.16 -36.24 44.90
CA ALA A 83 4.40 -35.55 45.28
C ALA A 83 5.05 -36.04 46.60
N ASN A 84 6.26 -35.50 46.89
CA ASN A 84 7.02 -35.51 48.17
C ASN A 84 7.97 -36.71 48.45
N LYS A 85 9.10 -36.60 49.19
CA LYS A 85 9.92 -35.44 49.65
C LYS A 85 11.32 -35.89 50.19
N ILE A 86 12.38 -35.18 49.78
CA ILE A 86 13.56 -34.64 50.54
C ILE A 86 14.43 -35.58 51.46
N VAL A 87 15.68 -35.12 51.70
CA VAL A 87 16.70 -35.54 52.71
C VAL A 87 17.60 -36.70 52.23
N ALA A 88 18.80 -36.52 51.66
CA ALA A 88 19.92 -35.58 51.82
C ALA A 88 21.00 -36.00 52.85
N THR A 89 22.27 -35.88 52.45
CA THR A 89 23.46 -35.86 53.32
C THR A 89 24.60 -35.17 52.55
N ALA A 90 25.53 -34.50 53.24
CA ALA A 90 26.58 -33.69 52.62
C ALA A 90 27.95 -33.91 53.26
N THR A 91 29.01 -33.81 52.44
CA THR A 91 30.41 -33.64 52.86
C THR A 91 31.16 -32.82 51.80
N SER A 92 32.20 -32.09 52.19
CA SER A 92 32.86 -31.06 51.39
C SER A 92 34.37 -31.28 51.22
N SER A 93 34.91 -30.86 50.07
CA SER A 93 36.29 -30.37 49.87
C SER A 93 36.44 -29.82 48.44
N THR A 94 37.44 -28.97 48.21
CA THR A 94 37.44 -27.97 47.12
C THR A 94 38.64 -28.14 46.14
N PRO A 95 38.85 -27.31 45.10
CA PRO A 95 38.87 -27.77 43.71
C PRO A 95 40.26 -27.77 43.06
N PRO A 96 40.34 -28.06 41.74
CA PRO A 96 41.10 -27.15 40.88
C PRO A 96 40.41 -26.76 39.55
N THR A 97 40.87 -25.64 38.98
CA THR A 97 40.80 -25.21 37.57
C THR A 97 39.42 -25.14 36.88
N ALA A 98 38.97 -23.92 36.60
CA ALA A 98 37.77 -23.67 35.81
C ALA A 98 38.06 -23.61 34.30
N ASN A 99 37.41 -24.48 33.51
CA ASN A 99 37.16 -24.22 32.09
C ASN A 99 35.80 -23.52 31.96
N SER A 100 35.77 -22.36 31.30
CA SER A 100 34.57 -21.57 31.07
C SER A 100 33.64 -22.26 30.05
N ARG A 101 32.68 -23.04 30.55
CA ARG A 101 31.56 -23.51 29.71
C ARG A 101 30.76 -22.32 29.21
N ILE A 102 30.85 -22.06 27.90
CA ILE A 102 29.98 -21.12 27.20
C ILE A 102 28.53 -21.58 27.36
N ILE A 103 27.77 -20.86 28.16
CA ILE A 103 26.31 -21.05 28.23
C ILE A 103 25.74 -20.48 26.93
N ARG A 104 25.22 -21.35 26.06
CA ARG A 104 24.36 -20.91 24.96
C ARG A 104 23.14 -20.23 25.58
N GLN A 105 22.98 -18.93 25.37
CA GLN A 105 21.70 -18.26 25.64
C GLN A 105 20.66 -18.82 24.69
N GLU A 106 19.61 -19.41 25.24
CA GLU A 106 18.42 -19.78 24.48
C GLU A 106 17.71 -18.49 24.03
N ARG A 107 17.41 -18.38 22.74
CA ARG A 107 16.71 -17.21 22.18
C ARG A 107 15.25 -17.24 22.66
N ARG A 108 14.80 -16.15 23.30
CA ARG A 108 13.38 -15.94 23.58
C ARG A 108 12.61 -15.72 22.27
N PRO A 109 11.39 -16.29 22.12
CA PRO A 109 10.39 -15.76 21.19
C PRO A 109 10.10 -14.30 21.55
N GLY A 110 9.98 -13.41 20.55
CA GLY A 110 9.83 -11.96 20.80
C GLY A 110 11.10 -11.30 21.36
N GLY A 111 12.27 -11.74 20.89
CA GLY A 111 13.59 -11.26 21.35
C GLY A 111 13.95 -9.85 20.87
N GLY A 112 13.25 -8.83 21.36
CA GLY A 112 13.54 -7.43 21.07
C GLY A 112 14.98 -7.04 21.41
N THR A 113 15.73 -6.60 20.39
CA THR A 113 17.11 -6.10 20.49
C THR A 113 17.22 -4.97 21.53
N PRO A 114 18.32 -4.84 22.31
CA PRO A 114 18.57 -3.63 23.09
C PRO A 114 18.44 -2.38 22.20
N LEU A 115 17.76 -1.35 22.72
CA LEU A 115 17.32 -0.18 21.96
C LEU A 115 18.44 0.41 21.10
N ARG A 116 18.27 0.31 19.77
CA ARG A 116 19.17 0.91 18.78
C ARG A 116 19.29 2.42 19.04
N PRO A 117 20.49 3.02 18.92
CA PRO A 117 20.62 4.48 18.91
C PRO A 117 19.65 5.13 17.92
N ALA A 118 18.82 6.06 18.40
CA ALA A 118 17.72 6.61 17.62
C ALA A 118 18.19 7.27 16.32
N GLY A 119 17.61 6.85 15.19
CA GLY A 119 17.87 7.40 13.87
C GLY A 119 17.19 8.74 13.61
N LYS A 120 16.61 8.89 12.41
CA LYS A 120 15.77 10.04 12.07
C LYS A 120 14.41 9.94 12.78
N ALA A 121 13.63 11.04 12.83
CA ALA A 121 12.32 11.09 13.49
C ALA A 121 11.38 9.93 13.10
N HIS A 122 11.42 9.53 11.82
CA HIS A 122 10.64 8.45 11.21
C HIS A 122 11.30 7.05 11.29
N ASP A 123 12.31 6.86 12.15
CA ASP A 123 12.77 5.52 12.55
C ASP A 123 11.73 4.86 13.45
N TRP A 124 10.96 3.90 12.90
CA TRP A 124 9.88 3.25 13.63
C TRP A 124 10.35 2.12 14.58
N TYR A 125 11.62 1.70 14.57
CA TYR A 125 12.14 0.71 15.54
C TYR A 125 12.68 1.36 16.80
N SER A 126 13.16 2.60 16.71
CA SER A 126 13.53 3.40 17.90
C SER A 126 12.36 3.58 18.89
N GLY A 127 11.11 3.43 18.42
CA GLY A 127 9.91 3.37 19.25
C GLY A 127 9.49 1.96 19.72
N GLY A 128 10.18 0.89 19.31
CA GLY A 128 9.85 -0.50 19.66
C GLY A 128 8.69 -1.09 18.87
N ARG A 129 7.78 -1.79 19.55
CA ARG A 129 6.55 -2.35 18.98
C ARG A 129 5.50 -1.24 18.78
N VAL A 130 4.82 -1.26 17.64
CA VAL A 130 3.67 -0.37 17.37
C VAL A 130 2.41 -0.97 17.99
N THR A 131 1.60 -0.16 18.68
CA THR A 131 0.26 -0.50 19.18
C THR A 131 -0.74 0.58 18.77
N SER A 132 -1.99 0.52 19.22
CA SER A 132 -2.99 1.57 18.96
C SER A 132 -3.75 1.95 20.22
N HIS A 133 -4.25 3.18 20.26
CA HIS A 133 -5.20 3.64 21.27
C HIS A 133 -6.16 4.66 20.65
N GLY A 134 -7.43 4.28 20.54
CA GLY A 134 -8.42 5.00 19.75
C GLY A 134 -7.98 5.13 18.29
N ARG A 135 -8.18 6.31 17.70
CA ARG A 135 -7.85 6.61 16.29
C ARG A 135 -6.37 6.78 15.96
N TRP A 136 -5.47 6.34 16.84
CA TRP A 136 -4.04 6.68 16.81
C TRP A 136 -3.15 5.46 16.96
N PHE A 137 -2.14 5.35 16.08
CA PHE A 137 -0.99 4.47 16.28
C PHE A 137 -0.10 4.99 17.42
N ARG A 138 0.59 4.08 18.10
CA ARG A 138 1.38 4.33 19.32
C ARG A 138 2.72 3.61 19.24
N ASP A 139 3.76 4.21 19.82
CA ASP A 139 5.00 3.49 20.16
C ASP A 139 5.02 3.02 21.62
N THR A 140 6.10 2.37 22.05
CA THR A 140 6.27 1.91 23.45
C THR A 140 6.38 3.06 24.48
N GLN A 141 6.57 4.30 24.02
CA GLN A 141 6.50 5.52 24.82
C GLN A 141 5.09 6.16 24.78
N ASN A 142 4.10 5.46 24.21
CA ASN A 142 2.73 5.90 23.95
C ASN A 142 2.61 7.15 23.04
N ARG A 143 3.68 7.58 22.38
CA ARG A 143 3.64 8.75 21.48
C ARG A 143 2.76 8.45 20.28
N THR A 144 1.95 9.42 19.86
CA THR A 144 1.10 9.29 18.66
C THR A 144 2.00 9.26 17.43
N LEU A 145 1.82 8.26 16.56
CA LEU A 145 2.58 8.12 15.32
C LEU A 145 1.77 8.61 14.12
N LEU A 146 2.38 9.44 13.27
CA LEU A 146 1.84 9.84 11.97
C LEU A 146 2.69 9.16 10.89
N MET A 147 2.29 7.95 10.50
CA MET A 147 3.11 7.06 9.66
C MET A 147 3.01 7.47 8.18
N ARG A 148 4.15 7.60 7.51
CA ARG A 148 4.25 7.97 6.09
C ARG A 148 5.12 6.98 5.34
N GLY A 149 4.73 6.68 4.11
CA GLY A 149 5.28 5.53 3.43
C GLY A 149 5.02 5.42 1.93
N VAL A 150 5.36 4.26 1.39
CA VAL A 150 5.15 3.85 -0.01
C VAL A 150 4.55 2.46 -0.11
N ASN A 151 3.86 2.21 -1.21
CA ASN A 151 3.55 0.88 -1.70
C ASN A 151 4.77 0.31 -2.43
N LEU A 152 5.19 -0.91 -2.04
CA LEU A 152 6.40 -1.56 -2.49
C LEU A 152 6.09 -2.99 -3.01
N CYS A 153 5.96 -3.21 -4.32
CA CYS A 153 5.86 -2.20 -5.38
C CYS A 153 5.07 -2.73 -6.60
N GLY A 154 4.72 -1.84 -7.54
CA GLY A 154 3.94 -2.21 -8.74
C GLY A 154 4.49 -3.38 -9.55
N ASN A 155 5.82 -3.56 -9.63
CA ASN A 155 6.39 -4.71 -10.35
C ASN A 155 6.10 -6.07 -9.66
N SER A 156 5.78 -6.07 -8.36
CA SER A 156 5.54 -7.28 -7.57
C SER A 156 4.23 -7.96 -7.94
N LYS A 157 3.34 -7.25 -8.65
CA LYS A 157 2.16 -7.79 -9.35
C LYS A 157 2.47 -8.87 -10.40
N LEU A 158 3.74 -9.02 -10.81
CA LEU A 158 4.15 -9.78 -11.99
C LEU A 158 5.37 -10.68 -11.72
N PRO A 159 5.45 -11.90 -12.29
CA PRO A 159 6.62 -12.77 -12.15
C PRO A 159 7.87 -12.15 -12.78
N THR A 160 9.05 -12.59 -12.33
CA THR A 160 10.36 -12.24 -12.89
C THR A 160 10.81 -13.23 -13.97
N THR A 161 10.37 -14.49 -13.92
CA THR A 161 10.60 -15.48 -14.98
C THR A 161 9.34 -16.33 -15.20
N PRO A 162 8.83 -16.47 -16.45
CA PRO A 162 9.09 -15.57 -17.58
C PRO A 162 8.82 -14.11 -17.22
N ASN A 163 9.38 -13.15 -17.97
CA ASN A 163 9.22 -11.73 -17.66
C ASN A 163 7.75 -11.32 -17.77
N GLY A 164 7.08 -11.14 -16.62
CA GLY A 164 5.64 -10.90 -16.56
C GLY A 164 5.17 -9.53 -17.07
N SER A 165 6.08 -8.67 -17.55
CA SER A 165 5.75 -7.35 -18.12
C SER A 165 4.55 -7.44 -19.08
N THR A 166 3.50 -6.68 -18.80
CA THR A 166 2.19 -6.86 -19.48
C THR A 166 2.19 -6.56 -20.99
N HIS A 167 3.25 -5.92 -21.49
CA HIS A 167 3.49 -5.70 -22.92
C HIS A 167 4.20 -6.88 -23.61
N LEU A 168 4.47 -7.98 -22.91
CA LEU A 168 5.05 -9.22 -23.43
C LEU A 168 4.02 -10.37 -23.36
N ASN A 169 4.16 -11.36 -24.23
CA ASN A 169 3.25 -12.53 -24.28
C ASN A 169 4.00 -13.88 -24.20
N GLU A 170 5.32 -13.88 -24.13
CA GLU A 170 6.15 -15.08 -24.07
C GLU A 170 5.96 -15.80 -22.73
N GLY A 171 5.66 -17.10 -22.78
CA GLY A 171 5.37 -17.91 -21.59
C GLY A 171 4.09 -17.54 -20.82
N PHE A 172 3.31 -16.55 -21.26
CA PHE A 172 2.24 -15.94 -20.44
C PHE A 172 1.23 -16.95 -19.85
N PHE A 173 0.81 -17.93 -20.64
CA PHE A 173 -0.18 -18.95 -20.22
C PHE A 173 0.39 -20.09 -19.38
N ASP A 174 1.72 -20.25 -19.28
CA ASP A 174 2.30 -21.13 -18.27
C ASP A 174 2.25 -20.44 -16.91
N HIS A 175 1.18 -20.70 -16.17
CA HIS A 175 0.96 -20.12 -14.85
C HIS A 175 1.53 -20.94 -13.70
N ARG A 176 1.92 -22.19 -13.96
CA ARG A 176 2.38 -23.12 -12.92
C ARG A 176 3.91 -23.14 -12.79
N ASN A 177 4.64 -22.74 -13.84
CA ASN A 177 6.10 -22.65 -13.87
C ASN A 177 6.58 -21.18 -13.92
N VAL A 178 6.10 -20.35 -12.99
CA VAL A 178 6.54 -18.95 -12.85
C VAL A 178 7.45 -18.76 -11.64
N CYS A 179 8.18 -17.64 -11.58
CA CYS A 179 9.07 -17.30 -10.48
C CYS A 179 8.85 -15.85 -10.04
N PHE A 180 8.85 -15.61 -8.72
CA PHE A 180 8.77 -14.27 -8.11
C PHE A 180 10.04 -13.88 -7.32
N LEU A 181 11.11 -14.69 -7.39
CA LEU A 181 12.41 -14.34 -6.81
C LEU A 181 12.91 -13.00 -7.37
N GLY A 182 13.44 -12.16 -6.48
CA GLY A 182 13.84 -10.79 -6.83
C GLY A 182 12.69 -9.79 -6.92
N ARG A 183 11.48 -10.10 -6.43
CA ARG A 183 10.43 -9.12 -6.12
C ARG A 183 10.48 -8.72 -4.64
N PRO A 184 10.25 -7.44 -4.29
CA PRO A 184 10.14 -6.26 -5.17
C PRO A 184 11.45 -5.89 -5.90
N PHE A 185 12.59 -6.34 -5.38
CA PHE A 185 13.93 -6.21 -5.97
C PHE A 185 14.90 -7.21 -5.31
N PRO A 186 16.05 -7.55 -5.94
CA PRO A 186 17.08 -8.40 -5.33
C PRO A 186 17.69 -7.80 -4.04
N LYS A 187 18.07 -8.67 -3.10
CA LYS A 187 18.58 -8.31 -1.76
C LYS A 187 19.75 -7.33 -1.80
N GLU A 188 20.59 -7.45 -2.81
CA GLU A 188 21.79 -6.64 -3.05
C GLU A 188 21.47 -5.15 -3.28
N GLN A 189 20.24 -4.86 -3.71
CA GLN A 189 19.75 -3.50 -3.98
C GLN A 189 19.04 -2.88 -2.75
N ALA A 190 18.80 -3.66 -1.69
CA ALA A 190 18.02 -3.24 -0.52
C ALA A 190 18.62 -2.05 0.23
N ASP A 191 19.94 -2.03 0.41
CA ASP A 191 20.64 -0.90 1.04
C ASP A 191 20.46 0.41 0.25
N GLU A 192 20.41 0.36 -1.08
CA GLU A 192 20.18 1.55 -1.92
C GLU A 192 18.72 2.02 -1.78
N HIS A 193 17.75 1.13 -2.02
CA HIS A 193 16.33 1.48 -2.00
C HIS A 193 15.84 1.91 -0.60
N PHE A 194 16.22 1.18 0.45
CA PHE A 194 15.83 1.53 1.81
C PHE A 194 16.56 2.78 2.34
N SER A 195 17.82 3.03 1.97
CA SER A 195 18.48 4.30 2.33
C SER A 195 17.89 5.50 1.59
N ARG A 196 17.35 5.32 0.38
CA ARG A 196 16.58 6.33 -0.35
C ARG A 196 15.25 6.65 0.33
N LEU A 197 14.47 5.63 0.70
CA LEU A 197 13.23 5.81 1.47
C LEU A 197 13.46 6.48 2.85
N LYS A 198 14.55 6.10 3.56
CA LYS A 198 15.01 6.78 4.78
C LYS A 198 15.37 8.25 4.55
N ARG A 199 15.95 8.62 3.41
CA ARG A 199 16.24 10.03 3.06
C ARG A 199 14.96 10.81 2.71
N TRP A 200 13.96 10.18 2.09
CA TRP A 200 12.71 10.85 1.68
C TRP A 200 11.64 11.00 2.77
N GLY A 201 11.80 10.37 3.95
CA GLY A 201 10.79 10.43 5.02
C GLY A 201 9.72 9.33 4.95
N LEU A 202 9.94 8.29 4.14
CA LEU A 202 8.90 7.32 3.76
C LEU A 202 9.26 5.90 4.23
N THR A 203 9.39 5.74 5.54
CA THR A 203 9.84 4.50 6.18
C THR A 203 8.71 3.57 6.64
N PHE A 204 7.44 3.88 6.36
CA PHE A 204 6.40 2.87 6.40
C PHE A 204 6.22 2.24 5.01
N VAL A 205 6.00 0.93 4.95
CA VAL A 205 5.91 0.19 3.67
C VAL A 205 4.66 -0.68 3.63
N ARG A 206 3.83 -0.49 2.60
CA ARG A 206 2.81 -1.47 2.21
C ARG A 206 3.47 -2.44 1.23
N LEU A 207 3.79 -3.64 1.69
CA LEU A 207 4.62 -4.62 0.99
C LEU A 207 3.70 -5.56 0.19
N LEU A 208 3.73 -5.44 -1.13
CA LEU A 208 2.85 -6.18 -2.03
C LEU A 208 3.29 -7.63 -2.14
N VAL A 209 2.42 -8.54 -1.73
CA VAL A 209 2.60 -9.99 -1.82
C VAL A 209 1.35 -10.62 -2.44
N PRO A 210 1.26 -10.68 -3.79
CA PRO A 210 0.13 -11.31 -4.47
C PRO A 210 0.03 -12.82 -4.17
N TRP A 211 -1.18 -13.35 -4.25
CA TRP A 211 -1.43 -14.78 -3.97
C TRP A 211 -0.72 -15.70 -4.97
N GLU A 212 -0.59 -15.29 -6.23
CA GLU A 212 0.21 -15.99 -7.25
C GLU A 212 1.70 -16.08 -6.87
N ALA A 213 2.26 -15.06 -6.20
CA ALA A 213 3.66 -15.10 -5.76
C ALA A 213 3.90 -16.19 -4.71
N LEU A 214 2.88 -16.53 -3.93
CA LEU A 214 2.94 -17.56 -2.89
C LEU A 214 2.51 -18.95 -3.37
N GLU A 215 1.52 -19.08 -4.26
CA GLU A 215 0.81 -20.35 -4.52
C GLU A 215 0.56 -20.62 -6.03
N HIS A 216 1.40 -20.12 -6.94
CA HIS A 216 1.23 -20.32 -8.40
C HIS A 216 1.22 -21.79 -8.84
N SER A 217 2.09 -22.65 -8.29
CA SER A 217 2.29 -24.02 -8.78
C SER A 217 1.03 -24.88 -8.66
N GLY A 218 0.21 -24.67 -7.62
CA GLY A 218 -1.04 -25.38 -7.39
C GLY A 218 -1.58 -25.18 -5.97
N PRO A 219 -2.86 -25.54 -5.73
CA PRO A 219 -3.50 -25.34 -4.43
C PRO A 219 -2.79 -26.14 -3.33
N GLY A 220 -2.37 -25.45 -2.26
CA GLY A 220 -1.57 -26.00 -1.16
C GLY A 220 -0.08 -26.19 -1.45
N ILE A 221 0.44 -25.65 -2.55
CA ILE A 221 1.87 -25.75 -2.93
C ILE A 221 2.50 -24.36 -2.87
N TYR A 222 3.20 -24.07 -1.77
CA TYR A 222 3.77 -22.75 -1.50
C TYR A 222 5.20 -22.59 -2.04
N ASP A 223 5.52 -21.43 -2.63
CA ASP A 223 6.89 -21.05 -3.00
C ASP A 223 7.69 -20.60 -1.78
N GLU A 224 8.20 -21.57 -1.02
CA GLU A 224 9.06 -21.32 0.13
C GLU A 224 10.32 -20.51 -0.23
N LYS A 225 10.83 -20.57 -1.48
CA LYS A 225 12.02 -19.81 -1.90
C LYS A 225 11.72 -18.33 -2.05
N PHE A 226 10.54 -17.99 -2.60
CA PHE A 226 10.06 -16.62 -2.60
C PHE A 226 9.82 -16.11 -1.16
N ILE A 227 9.27 -16.94 -0.27
CA ILE A 227 9.07 -16.57 1.14
C ILE A 227 10.43 -16.38 1.86
N ASP A 228 11.43 -17.21 1.60
CA ASP A 228 12.80 -17.05 2.12
C ASP A 228 13.43 -15.74 1.62
N SER A 229 13.33 -15.46 0.31
CA SER A 229 13.78 -14.19 -0.28
C SER A 229 13.08 -12.96 0.31
N LEU A 230 11.81 -13.11 0.71
CA LEU A 230 11.03 -12.05 1.34
C LEU A 230 11.46 -11.82 2.80
N ILE A 231 11.73 -12.89 3.57
CA ILE A 231 12.31 -12.83 4.92
C ILE A 231 13.66 -12.09 4.86
N GLU A 232 14.57 -12.51 3.99
CA GLU A 232 15.91 -11.93 3.86
C GLU A 232 15.91 -10.44 3.50
N LEU A 233 14.86 -9.96 2.82
CA LEU A 233 14.66 -8.54 2.52
C LEU A 233 14.07 -7.77 3.72
N ILE A 234 13.09 -8.36 4.41
CA ILE A 234 12.45 -7.77 5.58
C ILE A 234 13.45 -7.66 6.76
N GLU A 235 14.37 -8.61 6.92
CA GLU A 235 15.47 -8.54 7.91
C GLU A 235 16.38 -7.30 7.77
N ILE A 236 16.44 -6.69 6.58
CA ILE A 236 17.24 -5.48 6.32
C ILE A 236 16.46 -4.20 6.69
N MET A 237 15.12 -4.22 6.64
CA MET A 237 14.28 -3.06 6.97
C MET A 237 14.57 -2.41 8.35
N PRO A 238 14.88 -3.15 9.44
CA PRO A 238 15.39 -2.61 10.71
C PRO A 238 16.55 -1.63 10.57
N LYS A 239 17.53 -1.90 9.69
CA LYS A 239 18.71 -1.07 9.45
C LYS A 239 18.33 0.36 9.01
N TYR A 240 17.20 0.51 8.34
CA TYR A 240 16.74 1.80 7.79
C TYR A 240 15.59 2.45 8.56
N GLY A 241 15.13 1.83 9.65
CA GLY A 241 13.98 2.32 10.43
C GLY A 241 12.62 1.93 9.83
N ILE A 242 12.61 1.01 8.85
CA ILE A 242 11.44 0.68 8.02
C ILE A 242 10.55 -0.39 8.65
N LYS A 243 9.29 -0.07 8.94
CA LYS A 243 8.27 -1.08 9.32
C LYS A 243 7.27 -1.27 8.18
N CYS A 244 6.73 -2.47 8.04
CA CYS A 244 5.85 -2.81 6.93
C CYS A 244 4.53 -3.45 7.40
N LEU A 245 3.52 -3.35 6.54
CA LEU A 245 2.37 -4.27 6.52
C LEU A 245 2.47 -5.15 5.28
N ILE A 246 1.96 -6.37 5.37
CA ILE A 246 1.83 -7.28 4.21
C ILE A 246 0.48 -7.02 3.53
N ASP A 247 0.51 -6.81 2.23
CA ASP A 247 -0.66 -6.57 1.38
C ASP A 247 -0.89 -7.76 0.43
N PRO A 248 -1.95 -8.57 0.64
CA PRO A 248 -2.51 -9.54 -0.31
C PRO A 248 -3.02 -8.89 -1.61
N HIS A 249 -2.09 -8.36 -2.40
CA HIS A 249 -2.42 -7.47 -3.50
C HIS A 249 -3.09 -8.20 -4.67
N GLN A 250 -4.12 -7.58 -5.24
CA GLN A 250 -4.83 -8.04 -6.43
C GLN A 250 -5.39 -6.85 -7.20
N ASP A 251 -5.60 -7.01 -8.50
CA ASP A 251 -6.43 -6.13 -9.31
C ASP A 251 -7.25 -7.00 -10.27
N CYS A 252 -8.55 -6.73 -10.39
CA CYS A 252 -9.43 -7.50 -11.28
C CYS A 252 -9.24 -9.02 -11.15
N TRP A 253 -9.05 -9.52 -9.92
CA TRP A 253 -8.76 -10.92 -9.54
C TRP A 253 -7.37 -11.46 -9.89
N SER A 254 -6.87 -11.33 -11.12
CA SER A 254 -5.65 -12.02 -11.58
C SER A 254 -5.10 -11.41 -12.89
N ARG A 255 -3.83 -11.69 -13.22
CA ARG A 255 -3.24 -11.31 -14.51
C ARG A 255 -3.95 -11.90 -15.72
N PHE A 256 -4.56 -13.07 -15.58
CA PHE A 256 -5.35 -13.70 -16.66
C PHE A 256 -6.68 -12.99 -16.91
N SER A 257 -7.29 -12.40 -15.89
CA SER A 257 -8.43 -11.48 -16.03
C SER A 257 -7.99 -10.03 -16.27
N GLY A 258 -6.73 -9.81 -16.66
CA GLY A 258 -6.19 -8.52 -17.09
C GLY A 258 -5.69 -7.62 -15.98
N GLY A 259 -5.48 -8.12 -14.77
CA GLY A 259 -4.97 -7.35 -13.63
C GLY A 259 -3.80 -8.03 -12.90
N SER A 260 -3.94 -8.35 -11.62
CA SER A 260 -2.94 -9.06 -10.80
C SER A 260 -3.61 -9.81 -9.64
N GLY A 261 -2.87 -10.64 -8.90
CA GLY A 261 -3.37 -11.22 -7.64
C GLY A 261 -3.38 -12.74 -7.59
N ALA A 262 -4.51 -13.35 -7.92
CA ALA A 262 -4.78 -14.78 -7.72
C ALA A 262 -4.06 -15.69 -8.75
N PRO A 263 -3.63 -16.90 -8.35
CA PRO A 263 -3.06 -17.91 -9.25
C PRO A 263 -3.98 -18.27 -10.42
N GLY A 264 -3.38 -18.65 -11.56
CA GLY A 264 -4.13 -19.10 -12.74
C GLY A 264 -5.01 -20.34 -12.49
N TRP A 265 -4.60 -21.24 -11.58
CA TRP A 265 -5.39 -22.42 -11.22
C TRP A 265 -6.76 -22.09 -10.59
N THR A 266 -6.96 -20.87 -10.08
CA THR A 266 -8.28 -20.45 -9.55
C THR A 266 -9.35 -20.45 -10.63
N PHE A 267 -9.00 -20.14 -11.89
CA PHE A 267 -9.91 -20.25 -13.03
C PHE A 267 -10.19 -21.70 -13.40
N GLU A 268 -9.17 -22.57 -13.40
CA GLU A 268 -9.35 -24.00 -13.64
C GLU A 268 -10.32 -24.62 -12.63
N ALA A 269 -10.21 -24.24 -11.35
CA ALA A 269 -11.14 -24.67 -10.30
C ALA A 269 -12.58 -24.17 -10.53
N ALA A 270 -12.74 -22.93 -10.99
CA ALA A 270 -14.04 -22.41 -11.43
C ALA A 270 -14.58 -23.07 -12.72
N GLY A 271 -13.71 -23.71 -13.52
CA GLY A 271 -14.05 -24.33 -14.82
C GLY A 271 -13.86 -23.40 -16.02
N LEU A 272 -13.06 -22.33 -15.88
CA LEU A 272 -12.80 -21.32 -16.91
C LEU A 272 -11.46 -21.57 -17.62
N ASP A 273 -11.44 -21.42 -18.95
CA ASP A 273 -10.25 -21.52 -19.79
C ASP A 273 -9.62 -20.14 -20.03
N ILE A 274 -8.50 -19.88 -19.36
CA ILE A 274 -7.73 -18.63 -19.46
C ILE A 274 -7.27 -18.30 -20.89
N THR A 275 -7.07 -19.31 -21.75
CA THR A 275 -6.63 -19.09 -23.14
C THR A 275 -7.72 -18.49 -24.01
N LYS A 276 -8.99 -18.70 -23.63
CA LYS A 276 -10.18 -18.29 -24.39
C LYS A 276 -10.68 -16.89 -24.02
N PHE A 277 -10.10 -16.23 -23.02
CA PHE A 277 -10.61 -14.96 -22.51
C PHE A 277 -10.57 -13.80 -23.51
N LYS A 278 -9.58 -13.73 -24.42
CA LYS A 278 -9.57 -12.70 -25.48
C LYS A 278 -10.67 -12.92 -26.51
N VAL A 279 -10.79 -14.12 -27.07
CA VAL A 279 -11.75 -14.41 -28.16
C VAL A 279 -13.21 -14.29 -27.70
N THR A 280 -13.48 -14.74 -26.47
CA THR A 280 -14.80 -14.59 -25.83
C THR A 280 -15.04 -13.17 -25.29
N GLY A 281 -14.00 -12.36 -25.07
CA GLY A 281 -14.12 -11.08 -24.37
C GLY A 281 -14.39 -11.21 -22.86
N ALA A 282 -14.19 -12.40 -22.29
CA ALA A 282 -14.34 -12.66 -20.85
C ALA A 282 -13.38 -11.82 -19.98
N ALA A 283 -12.25 -11.40 -20.54
CA ALA A 283 -11.37 -10.35 -20.02
C ALA A 283 -10.63 -9.63 -21.15
N TYR A 284 -10.34 -8.34 -20.96
CA TYR A 284 -9.33 -7.62 -21.73
C TYR A 284 -7.97 -7.79 -21.04
N VAL A 285 -6.98 -8.35 -21.73
CA VAL A 285 -5.65 -8.68 -21.16
C VAL A 285 -4.57 -8.07 -22.05
N HIS A 286 -3.75 -7.16 -21.50
CA HIS A 286 -2.75 -6.42 -22.30
C HIS A 286 -1.77 -7.35 -23.04
N ASN A 287 -1.32 -8.43 -22.40
CA ASN A 287 -0.41 -9.43 -22.98
C ASN A 287 -0.92 -9.99 -24.32
N THR A 288 -2.24 -10.23 -24.44
CA THR A 288 -2.86 -10.76 -25.66
C THR A 288 -3.49 -9.70 -26.56
N ASN A 289 -3.74 -8.49 -26.06
CA ASN A 289 -4.48 -7.42 -26.75
C ASN A 289 -3.54 -6.37 -27.37
N GLN A 290 -2.64 -6.84 -28.21
CA GLN A 290 -1.60 -6.04 -28.86
C GLN A 290 -1.88 -5.75 -30.35
N CYS A 291 -3.06 -6.10 -30.86
CA CYS A 291 -3.39 -5.94 -32.28
C CYS A 291 -3.85 -4.51 -32.59
N GLN A 292 -3.63 -4.05 -33.83
CA GLN A 292 -4.13 -2.74 -34.27
C GLN A 292 -5.67 -2.71 -34.21
N GLY A 293 -6.21 -1.85 -33.35
CA GLY A 293 -7.65 -1.75 -33.11
C GLY A 293 -8.16 -2.45 -31.85
N ASP A 294 -7.29 -3.09 -31.07
CA ASP A 294 -7.54 -3.39 -29.66
C ASP A 294 -7.56 -2.08 -28.83
N SER A 295 -8.12 -2.14 -27.62
CA SER A 295 -8.18 -0.99 -26.70
C SER A 295 -6.78 -0.66 -26.11
N PRO A 296 -6.54 0.54 -25.54
CA PRO A 296 -5.26 0.84 -24.88
C PRO A 296 -5.12 0.12 -23.53
N PRO A 297 -3.89 -0.09 -23.02
CA PRO A 297 -3.65 -0.89 -21.79
C PRO A 297 -4.41 -0.41 -20.54
N MET A 298 -4.56 0.91 -20.38
CA MET A 298 -5.31 1.57 -19.28
C MET A 298 -6.84 1.32 -19.29
N VAL A 299 -7.39 0.40 -20.11
CA VAL A 299 -8.79 -0.07 -19.95
C VAL A 299 -8.96 -1.19 -18.93
N TRP A 300 -7.86 -1.65 -18.30
CA TRP A 300 -7.86 -2.76 -17.33
C TRP A 300 -8.96 -2.68 -16.24
N PRO A 301 -9.35 -1.52 -15.66
CA PRO A 301 -10.39 -1.50 -14.61
C PRO A 301 -11.77 -1.91 -15.12
N THR A 302 -11.98 -1.88 -16.44
CA THR A 302 -13.23 -2.36 -17.07
C THR A 302 -13.39 -3.88 -17.03
N ASN A 303 -12.40 -4.63 -16.52
CA ASN A 303 -12.50 -6.07 -16.32
C ASN A 303 -13.33 -6.45 -15.08
N TYR A 304 -13.46 -5.55 -14.09
CA TYR A 304 -14.32 -5.77 -12.92
C TYR A 304 -15.82 -6.01 -13.27
N THR A 305 -16.24 -5.70 -14.51
CA THR A 305 -17.58 -5.94 -15.06
C THR A 305 -17.64 -7.02 -16.17
N LYS A 306 -16.51 -7.69 -16.50
CA LYS A 306 -16.46 -8.76 -17.51
C LYS A 306 -16.44 -10.15 -16.85
N LEU A 307 -16.82 -11.16 -17.64
CA LEU A 307 -17.12 -12.53 -17.16
C LEU A 307 -16.11 -13.07 -16.15
N ALA A 308 -14.81 -13.00 -16.44
CA ALA A 308 -13.78 -13.66 -15.65
C ALA A 308 -13.69 -13.11 -14.22
N ALA A 309 -13.35 -11.84 -14.05
CA ALA A 309 -13.18 -11.25 -12.72
C ALA A 309 -14.51 -11.19 -11.95
N SER A 310 -15.60 -10.76 -12.60
CA SER A 310 -16.91 -10.67 -11.94
C SER A 310 -17.41 -12.04 -11.46
N THR A 311 -17.17 -13.11 -12.23
CA THR A 311 -17.48 -14.48 -11.79
C THR A 311 -16.62 -14.89 -10.60
N MET A 312 -15.29 -14.74 -10.68
CA MET A 312 -14.40 -15.20 -9.60
C MET A 312 -14.68 -14.54 -8.26
N PHE A 313 -14.91 -13.22 -8.22
CA PHE A 313 -15.36 -12.55 -7.00
C PHE A 313 -16.71 -13.06 -6.49
N THR A 314 -17.67 -13.31 -7.38
CA THR A 314 -18.97 -13.87 -6.98
C THR A 314 -18.83 -15.26 -6.35
N LEU A 315 -17.95 -16.10 -6.90
CA LEU A 315 -17.66 -17.43 -6.34
C LEU A 315 -16.89 -17.34 -5.01
N PHE A 316 -15.96 -16.39 -4.87
CA PHE A 316 -15.20 -16.19 -3.64
C PHE A 316 -16.06 -15.67 -2.48
N TRP A 317 -17.00 -14.74 -2.73
CA TRP A 317 -17.85 -14.17 -1.67
C TRP A 317 -19.15 -14.93 -1.42
N ALA A 318 -19.74 -15.51 -2.47
CA ALA A 318 -21.13 -16.00 -2.46
C ALA A 318 -21.35 -17.25 -3.35
N GLY A 319 -20.30 -18.03 -3.62
CA GLY A 319 -20.40 -19.28 -4.38
C GLY A 319 -21.32 -20.31 -3.72
N ASP A 320 -21.42 -20.35 -2.39
CA ASP A 320 -22.34 -21.24 -1.68
C ASP A 320 -23.82 -20.85 -1.90
N THR A 321 -24.11 -19.57 -2.14
CA THR A 321 -25.47 -19.06 -2.39
C THR A 321 -25.83 -19.09 -3.89
N PHE A 322 -24.94 -18.59 -4.76
CA PHE A 322 -25.23 -18.39 -6.19
C PHE A 322 -24.66 -19.49 -7.10
N ALA A 323 -23.77 -20.35 -6.61
CA ALA A 323 -23.24 -21.50 -7.34
C ALA A 323 -23.15 -22.80 -6.50
N PRO A 324 -24.17 -23.18 -5.70
CA PRO A 324 -24.10 -24.30 -4.73
C PRO A 324 -23.77 -25.68 -5.33
N ASN A 325 -23.85 -25.84 -6.65
CA ASN A 325 -23.50 -27.08 -7.34
C ASN A 325 -22.04 -27.10 -7.83
N LYS A 326 -21.33 -25.96 -7.80
CA LYS A 326 -19.93 -25.87 -8.24
C LYS A 326 -19.02 -26.34 -7.11
N MET A 327 -18.73 -27.64 -7.14
CA MET A 327 -17.76 -28.28 -6.26
C MET A 327 -16.37 -28.33 -6.92
N TYR A 328 -15.31 -28.32 -6.11
CA TYR A 328 -13.94 -28.63 -6.54
C TYR A 328 -13.20 -29.37 -5.43
N GLN A 329 -12.53 -30.48 -5.75
CA GLN A 329 -11.87 -31.39 -4.78
C GLN A 329 -12.77 -31.90 -3.63
N GLY A 330 -14.10 -31.81 -3.77
CA GLY A 330 -15.07 -32.21 -2.74
C GLY A 330 -15.50 -31.07 -1.79
N GLU A 331 -14.82 -29.93 -1.83
CA GLU A 331 -15.27 -28.67 -1.22
C GLU A 331 -16.20 -27.92 -2.19
N SER A 332 -17.05 -27.02 -1.69
CA SER A 332 -17.72 -26.03 -2.56
C SER A 332 -16.72 -24.98 -3.03
N ILE A 333 -16.93 -24.37 -4.19
CA ILE A 333 -15.94 -23.45 -4.78
C ILE A 333 -15.65 -22.22 -3.89
N GLN A 334 -16.64 -21.73 -3.15
CA GLN A 334 -16.45 -20.64 -2.18
C GLN A 334 -15.52 -21.08 -1.05
N GLN A 335 -15.82 -22.20 -0.39
CA GLN A 335 -15.00 -22.67 0.73
C GLN A 335 -13.61 -23.07 0.24
N PHE A 336 -13.48 -23.76 -0.89
CA PHE A 336 -12.20 -24.09 -1.50
C PHE A 336 -11.31 -22.85 -1.70
N LEU A 337 -11.82 -21.82 -2.40
CA LEU A 337 -11.03 -20.61 -2.68
C LEU A 337 -10.74 -19.80 -1.40
N GLN A 338 -11.71 -19.61 -0.50
CA GLN A 338 -11.48 -18.92 0.77
C GLN A 338 -10.48 -19.69 1.66
N ASN A 339 -10.57 -21.01 1.73
CA ASN A 339 -9.69 -21.86 2.55
C ASN A 339 -8.25 -21.81 2.04
N ARG A 340 -8.01 -21.94 0.73
CA ARG A 340 -6.64 -21.86 0.18
C ARG A 340 -6.03 -20.47 0.40
N TYR A 341 -6.78 -19.39 0.13
CA TYR A 341 -6.34 -18.02 0.42
C TYR A 341 -5.99 -17.81 1.90
N LEU A 342 -6.87 -18.25 2.81
CA LEU A 342 -6.67 -18.14 4.26
C LEU A 342 -5.42 -18.89 4.71
N GLU A 343 -5.26 -20.15 4.33
CA GLU A 343 -4.09 -20.95 4.73
C GLU A 343 -2.78 -20.43 4.11
N CYS A 344 -2.82 -19.85 2.92
CA CYS A 344 -1.66 -19.23 2.27
C CYS A 344 -1.08 -18.06 3.07
N TYR A 345 -1.93 -17.08 3.46
CA TYR A 345 -1.47 -15.95 4.27
C TYR A 345 -1.27 -16.30 5.75
N HIS A 346 -1.98 -17.31 6.27
CA HIS A 346 -1.71 -17.91 7.57
C HIS A 346 -0.32 -18.58 7.62
N HIS A 347 0.07 -19.33 6.58
CA HIS A 347 1.41 -19.89 6.44
C HIS A 347 2.47 -18.78 6.33
N LEU A 348 2.24 -17.76 5.50
CA LEU A 348 3.12 -16.60 5.43
C LEU A 348 3.28 -15.93 6.80
N ALA A 349 2.20 -15.74 7.56
CA ALA A 349 2.28 -15.19 8.91
C ALA A 349 3.10 -16.06 9.87
N ARG A 350 3.04 -17.39 9.74
CA ARG A 350 3.89 -18.34 10.50
C ARG A 350 5.36 -18.26 10.09
N ARG A 351 5.65 -18.05 8.80
CA ARG A 351 7.02 -17.85 8.30
C ARG A 351 7.59 -16.50 8.79
N LEU A 352 6.79 -15.42 8.81
CA LEU A 352 7.22 -14.06 9.15
C LEU A 352 7.15 -13.68 10.65
N ILE A 353 6.55 -14.49 11.54
CA ILE A 353 6.32 -14.19 12.97
C ILE A 353 7.52 -13.64 13.76
N HIS A 354 8.74 -13.98 13.35
CA HIS A 354 9.98 -13.60 14.03
C HIS A 354 10.51 -12.21 13.63
N LEU A 355 9.83 -11.50 12.73
CA LEU A 355 10.28 -10.24 12.13
C LEU A 355 9.51 -9.05 12.71
N ASP A 356 10.10 -8.37 13.70
CA ASP A 356 9.60 -7.12 14.32
C ASP A 356 9.25 -5.99 13.32
N ALA A 357 9.66 -6.15 12.05
CA ALA A 357 9.31 -5.28 10.94
C ALA A 357 7.82 -5.27 10.59
N VAL A 358 7.18 -6.44 10.66
CA VAL A 358 5.80 -6.65 10.19
C VAL A 358 4.83 -6.23 11.29
N VAL A 359 4.09 -5.13 11.08
CA VAL A 359 3.10 -4.64 12.05
C VAL A 359 1.71 -5.27 11.86
N GLY A 360 1.43 -5.78 10.66
CA GLY A 360 0.18 -6.46 10.37
C GLY A 360 -0.03 -6.84 8.92
N TYR A 361 -1.25 -7.30 8.63
CA TYR A 361 -1.65 -7.86 7.34
C TYR A 361 -2.93 -7.18 6.88
N GLU A 362 -3.02 -6.82 5.61
CA GLU A 362 -4.28 -6.45 4.98
C GLU A 362 -5.11 -7.71 4.67
N VAL A 363 -6.44 -7.58 4.60
CA VAL A 363 -7.33 -8.72 4.32
C VAL A 363 -7.34 -9.09 2.83
N MET A 364 -7.47 -8.08 1.97
CA MET A 364 -7.44 -8.16 0.51
C MET A 364 -7.40 -6.73 -0.05
N ASN A 365 -6.54 -6.47 -1.04
CA ASN A 365 -6.57 -5.21 -1.78
C ASN A 365 -7.91 -5.03 -2.52
N GLU A 366 -8.56 -3.86 -2.38
CA GLU A 366 -9.74 -3.42 -3.16
C GLU A 366 -10.82 -4.51 -3.41
N PRO A 367 -11.44 -5.08 -2.36
CA PRO A 367 -12.32 -6.25 -2.49
C PRO A 367 -13.61 -5.91 -3.26
N HIS A 368 -13.72 -6.44 -4.49
CA HIS A 368 -14.83 -6.14 -5.39
C HIS A 368 -15.98 -7.16 -5.22
N PRO A 369 -17.27 -6.77 -5.26
CA PRO A 369 -18.42 -7.67 -5.05
C PRO A 369 -18.68 -8.68 -6.18
N GLY A 370 -17.98 -8.58 -7.31
CA GLY A 370 -18.36 -9.32 -8.53
C GLY A 370 -19.77 -8.95 -9.01
N TYR A 371 -20.67 -9.93 -9.07
CA TYR A 371 -22.10 -9.73 -9.36
C TYR A 371 -22.97 -9.54 -8.11
N VAL A 372 -22.44 -9.73 -6.89
CA VAL A 372 -23.23 -9.67 -5.65
C VAL A 372 -23.88 -8.28 -5.50
N GLY A 373 -25.22 -8.25 -5.38
CA GLY A 373 -26.01 -7.02 -5.31
C GLY A 373 -26.30 -6.35 -6.66
N LEU A 374 -25.91 -6.93 -7.81
CA LEU A 374 -26.12 -6.35 -9.13
C LEU A 374 -27.61 -6.38 -9.54
N LYS A 375 -28.24 -5.21 -9.51
CA LYS A 375 -29.70 -5.02 -9.70
C LYS A 375 -30.21 -5.21 -11.14
N ASN A 376 -29.33 -5.31 -12.14
CA ASN A 376 -29.74 -5.43 -13.54
C ASN A 376 -28.65 -6.10 -14.39
N LEU A 377 -28.90 -7.34 -14.80
CA LEU A 377 -27.96 -8.13 -15.61
C LEU A 377 -27.93 -7.72 -17.10
N ASN A 378 -28.91 -6.94 -17.58
CA ASN A 378 -28.92 -6.42 -18.95
C ASN A 378 -28.15 -5.10 -19.09
N ARG A 379 -27.85 -4.38 -18.00
CA ARG A 379 -27.13 -3.10 -18.06
C ARG A 379 -26.57 -2.66 -16.70
N TYR A 380 -25.27 -2.40 -16.66
CA TYR A 380 -24.57 -1.75 -15.54
C TYR A 380 -25.00 -0.28 -15.35
N ASP A 381 -24.80 0.28 -14.16
CA ASP A 381 -25.11 1.70 -13.87
C ASP A 381 -23.94 2.61 -14.30
N PHE A 382 -24.26 3.62 -15.11
CA PHE A 382 -23.28 4.56 -15.66
C PHE A 382 -22.69 5.53 -14.62
N ASN A 383 -23.30 5.63 -13.42
CA ASN A 383 -22.82 6.48 -12.34
C ASN A 383 -21.84 5.76 -11.38
N SER A 384 -21.81 4.42 -11.41
CA SER A 384 -21.03 3.58 -10.49
C SER A 384 -20.13 2.54 -11.19
N ASN A 385 -20.29 2.30 -12.50
CA ASN A 385 -19.44 1.40 -13.28
C ASN A 385 -18.76 2.12 -14.45
N LEU A 386 -17.52 1.71 -14.78
CA LEU A 386 -16.72 2.31 -15.86
C LEU A 386 -17.08 1.69 -17.23
N PHE A 387 -17.66 2.51 -18.13
CA PHE A 387 -17.95 2.15 -19.52
C PHE A 387 -16.85 2.68 -20.46
N PHE A 388 -15.90 1.84 -20.86
CA PHE A 388 -14.82 2.19 -21.78
C PHE A 388 -14.31 0.92 -22.51
N GLY A 389 -13.86 1.03 -23.76
CA GLY A 389 -13.56 -0.15 -24.60
C GLY A 389 -14.82 -1.00 -24.84
N ASP A 390 -14.66 -2.31 -25.03
CA ASP A 390 -15.79 -3.24 -25.10
C ASP A 390 -16.48 -3.35 -23.73
N SER A 391 -17.75 -2.94 -23.69
CA SER A 391 -18.55 -2.85 -22.46
C SER A 391 -19.81 -3.71 -22.55
N PRO A 392 -19.69 -5.05 -22.54
CA PRO A 392 -20.84 -5.95 -22.48
C PRO A 392 -21.58 -5.82 -21.15
N SER A 393 -22.89 -6.08 -21.15
CA SER A 393 -23.65 -6.36 -19.93
C SER A 393 -23.24 -7.70 -19.30
N ALA A 394 -23.75 -8.00 -18.11
CA ALA A 394 -23.52 -9.30 -17.47
C ALA A 394 -24.15 -10.44 -18.30
N LEU A 395 -25.38 -10.28 -18.80
CA LEU A 395 -26.04 -11.25 -19.68
C LEU A 395 -25.23 -11.50 -20.97
N GLU A 396 -24.76 -10.44 -21.62
CA GLU A 396 -23.91 -10.56 -22.81
C GLU A 396 -22.58 -11.23 -22.47
N SER A 397 -21.98 -10.93 -21.32
CA SER A 397 -20.76 -11.60 -20.85
C SER A 397 -20.97 -13.10 -20.60
N PHE A 398 -22.10 -13.50 -20.03
CA PHE A 398 -22.45 -14.91 -19.83
C PHE A 398 -22.61 -15.63 -21.17
N ALA A 399 -23.31 -15.01 -22.11
CA ALA A 399 -23.61 -15.57 -23.42
C ALA A 399 -22.39 -15.65 -24.34
N LEU A 400 -21.54 -14.61 -24.33
CA LEU A 400 -20.23 -14.63 -24.98
C LEU A 400 -19.36 -15.79 -24.48
N GLY A 401 -19.34 -16.00 -23.15
CA GLY A 401 -18.62 -17.11 -22.52
C GLY A 401 -19.19 -18.48 -22.87
N ASP A 402 -20.49 -18.59 -23.13
CA ASP A 402 -21.18 -19.83 -23.55
C ASP A 402 -21.00 -20.15 -25.05
N GLY A 403 -20.13 -19.43 -25.76
CA GLY A 403 -19.87 -19.62 -27.20
C GLY A 403 -20.79 -18.83 -28.13
N MET A 404 -21.53 -17.82 -27.65
CA MET A 404 -22.35 -16.99 -28.54
C MET A 404 -21.55 -15.84 -29.17
N ALA A 405 -21.59 -15.72 -30.50
CA ALA A 405 -21.10 -14.54 -31.21
C ALA A 405 -22.09 -13.36 -31.05
N LEU A 406 -21.68 -12.26 -30.41
CA LEU A 406 -22.58 -11.14 -30.08
C LEU A 406 -22.08 -9.74 -30.51
N PRO A 407 -22.99 -8.82 -30.88
CA PRO A 407 -22.67 -7.44 -31.25
C PRO A 407 -22.55 -6.54 -30.01
N ILE A 408 -21.35 -6.38 -29.47
CA ILE A 408 -21.06 -5.64 -28.23
C ILE A 408 -20.79 -4.16 -28.48
N GLU A 409 -21.20 -3.28 -27.56
CA GLU A 409 -20.94 -1.83 -27.63
C GLU A 409 -19.50 -1.45 -27.28
N VAL A 410 -18.92 -0.57 -28.10
CA VAL A 410 -17.58 0.00 -27.89
C VAL A 410 -17.72 1.44 -27.42
N TRP A 411 -17.15 1.74 -26.25
CA TRP A 411 -17.26 3.03 -25.57
C TRP A 411 -15.92 3.79 -25.58
N VAL A 412 -15.97 5.09 -25.85
CA VAL A 412 -14.79 5.98 -25.96
C VAL A 412 -14.93 7.22 -25.09
N LYS A 413 -13.81 7.86 -24.72
CA LYS A 413 -13.80 9.12 -23.96
C LYS A 413 -14.56 10.22 -24.69
N SER A 414 -15.25 11.08 -23.94
CA SER A 414 -16.00 12.19 -24.49
C SER A 414 -16.09 13.39 -23.55
N TRP A 415 -16.81 14.41 -24.00
CA TRP A 415 -17.19 15.58 -23.24
C TRP A 415 -18.61 15.99 -23.68
N PRO A 416 -19.50 16.47 -22.79
CA PRO A 416 -19.29 16.70 -21.35
C PRO A 416 -19.42 15.44 -20.48
N PHE A 417 -20.03 14.36 -21.00
CA PHE A 417 -20.10 13.07 -20.31
C PHE A 417 -18.76 12.31 -20.43
N PRO A 418 -18.30 11.56 -19.40
CA PRO A 418 -16.97 10.94 -19.40
C PRO A 418 -16.69 10.02 -20.59
N THR A 419 -17.69 9.21 -20.98
CA THR A 419 -17.63 8.36 -22.17
C THR A 419 -18.96 8.36 -22.94
N LYS A 420 -18.88 7.93 -24.20
CA LYS A 420 -20.01 7.71 -25.11
C LYS A 420 -19.81 6.42 -25.90
N LYS A 421 -20.90 5.81 -26.35
CA LYS A 421 -20.84 4.78 -27.40
C LYS A 421 -20.25 5.38 -28.68
N GLU A 422 -19.24 4.71 -29.23
CA GLU A 422 -18.69 4.99 -30.57
C GLU A 422 -19.38 4.14 -31.63
N ARG A 423 -19.38 2.82 -31.41
CA ARG A 423 -19.81 1.80 -32.37
C ARG A 423 -20.23 0.51 -31.66
N THR A 424 -20.49 -0.51 -32.45
CA THR A 424 -20.73 -1.88 -32.01
C THR A 424 -19.85 -2.81 -32.85
N ARG A 425 -19.23 -3.84 -32.25
CA ARG A 425 -18.44 -4.86 -32.97
C ARG A 425 -18.84 -6.27 -32.57
N ILE A 426 -18.67 -7.24 -33.46
CA ILE A 426 -18.89 -8.66 -33.13
C ILE A 426 -17.71 -9.15 -32.27
N ILE A 427 -18.02 -9.72 -31.11
CA ILE A 427 -17.10 -10.47 -30.26
C ILE A 427 -17.44 -11.96 -30.37
N ASN A 428 -16.46 -12.83 -30.14
CA ASN A 428 -16.55 -14.28 -30.29
C ASN A 428 -17.12 -14.79 -31.64
N PRO A 429 -16.61 -14.34 -32.80
CA PRO A 429 -17.14 -14.78 -34.11
C PRO A 429 -16.95 -16.28 -34.38
N GLU A 430 -15.94 -16.90 -33.75
CA GLU A 430 -15.57 -18.31 -33.90
C GLU A 430 -16.38 -19.24 -32.98
N LYS A 431 -17.14 -18.69 -32.02
CA LYS A 431 -18.01 -19.41 -31.07
C LYS A 431 -17.25 -20.32 -30.09
N ASP A 432 -16.07 -19.87 -29.68
CA ASP A 432 -15.27 -20.50 -28.63
C ASP A 432 -15.96 -20.36 -27.27
N SER A 433 -15.93 -21.39 -26.42
CA SER A 433 -16.40 -21.26 -25.03
C SER A 433 -15.28 -20.70 -24.14
N ALA A 434 -15.66 -19.93 -23.11
CA ALA A 434 -14.76 -19.54 -22.02
C ALA A 434 -14.66 -20.63 -20.93
N TRP A 435 -15.43 -21.71 -21.05
CA TRP A 435 -15.57 -22.76 -20.04
C TRP A 435 -15.00 -24.08 -20.53
N LEU A 436 -14.25 -24.78 -19.66
CA LEU A 436 -13.59 -26.06 -19.96
C LEU A 436 -14.62 -27.15 -20.31
N ASP A 437 -15.76 -27.16 -19.62
CA ASP A 437 -16.89 -28.07 -19.87
C ASP A 437 -17.82 -27.59 -21.02
N GLY A 438 -17.46 -26.49 -21.70
CA GLY A 438 -18.21 -25.89 -22.81
C GLY A 438 -19.42 -25.03 -22.41
N GLU A 439 -20.07 -25.29 -21.27
CA GLU A 439 -21.28 -24.57 -20.83
C GLU A 439 -21.03 -23.57 -19.68
N CYS A 440 -21.70 -22.42 -19.75
CA CYS A 440 -21.61 -21.36 -18.75
C CYS A 440 -22.26 -21.71 -17.39
N LEU A 441 -21.53 -21.55 -16.29
CA LEU A 441 -22.01 -21.82 -14.92
C LEU A 441 -23.34 -21.10 -14.60
N TRP A 442 -23.48 -19.84 -15.01
CA TRP A 442 -24.70 -19.06 -14.76
C TRP A 442 -25.91 -19.54 -15.59
N LYS A 443 -25.66 -20.31 -16.66
CA LYS A 443 -26.69 -21.03 -17.43
C LYS A 443 -27.09 -22.33 -16.75
N GLN A 444 -26.12 -23.08 -16.19
CA GLN A 444 -26.36 -24.28 -15.37
C GLN A 444 -27.24 -23.97 -14.15
N HIS A 445 -27.04 -22.80 -13.52
CA HIS A 445 -27.89 -22.29 -12.44
C HIS A 445 -29.21 -21.64 -12.92
N GLY A 446 -29.47 -21.63 -14.23
CA GLY A 446 -30.71 -21.15 -14.84
C GLY A 446 -30.95 -19.65 -14.66
N VAL A 447 -29.89 -18.84 -14.62
CA VAL A 447 -30.00 -17.37 -14.56
C VAL A 447 -30.47 -16.81 -15.91
N TRP A 448 -30.04 -17.47 -17.00
CA TRP A 448 -30.33 -17.09 -18.37
C TRP A 448 -30.36 -18.34 -19.28
N SER A 449 -30.93 -18.20 -20.47
CA SER A 449 -31.00 -19.25 -21.49
C SER A 449 -30.93 -18.67 -22.91
N VAL A 450 -30.80 -19.54 -23.92
CA VAL A 450 -30.90 -19.13 -25.33
C VAL A 450 -32.37 -19.23 -25.78
N ASN A 451 -32.95 -18.10 -26.20
CA ASN A 451 -34.31 -18.04 -26.69
C ASN A 451 -34.47 -18.84 -28.00
N ALA A 452 -35.14 -20.00 -27.92
CA ALA A 452 -35.27 -20.96 -29.02
C ALA A 452 -35.94 -20.43 -30.31
N LYS A 453 -36.58 -19.25 -30.28
CA LYS A 453 -37.19 -18.61 -31.46
C LYS A 453 -36.29 -17.59 -32.15
N THR A 454 -35.32 -17.00 -31.42
CA THR A 454 -34.51 -15.88 -31.90
C THR A 454 -33.00 -16.14 -31.89
N GLY A 455 -32.55 -17.20 -31.20
CA GLY A 455 -31.12 -17.51 -31.04
C GLY A 455 -30.36 -16.47 -30.22
N ARG A 456 -31.05 -15.65 -29.42
CA ARG A 456 -30.48 -14.60 -28.58
C ARG A 456 -30.47 -15.03 -27.10
N PRO A 457 -29.57 -14.50 -26.27
CA PRO A 457 -29.64 -14.69 -24.83
C PRO A 457 -30.92 -14.04 -24.27
N GLN A 458 -31.51 -14.72 -23.29
CA GLN A 458 -32.72 -14.34 -22.56
C GLN A 458 -32.40 -14.43 -21.07
N LEU A 459 -32.68 -13.36 -20.33
CA LEU A 459 -32.54 -13.34 -18.88
C LEU A 459 -33.79 -13.93 -18.22
N ASP A 460 -33.61 -14.98 -17.41
CA ASP A 460 -34.71 -15.74 -16.81
C ASP A 460 -34.86 -15.49 -15.30
N LYS A 461 -33.75 -15.15 -14.60
CA LYS A 461 -33.74 -14.73 -13.19
C LYS A 461 -33.05 -13.36 -13.04
N PRO A 462 -33.78 -12.24 -13.17
CA PRO A 462 -33.17 -10.91 -13.26
C PRO A 462 -32.58 -10.39 -11.94
N ASP A 463 -33.04 -10.92 -10.81
CA ASP A 463 -32.68 -10.55 -9.44
C ASP A 463 -31.72 -11.55 -8.76
N TYR A 464 -31.23 -12.56 -9.51
CA TYR A 464 -30.53 -13.74 -8.99
C TYR A 464 -29.36 -13.46 -8.04
N PHE A 465 -28.64 -12.35 -8.22
CA PHE A 465 -27.49 -11.98 -7.37
C PHE A 465 -27.84 -10.96 -6.28
N THR A 466 -29.12 -10.59 -6.13
CA THR A 466 -29.60 -9.65 -5.08
C THR A 466 -30.31 -10.36 -3.93
N ASN A 467 -30.90 -11.53 -4.19
CA ASN A 467 -31.63 -12.34 -3.22
C ASN A 467 -31.08 -13.78 -3.23
N ASP A 468 -31.04 -14.42 -2.07
CA ASP A 468 -30.68 -15.83 -1.94
C ASP A 468 -31.69 -16.70 -2.73
N PRO A 469 -31.25 -17.57 -3.67
CA PRO A 469 -32.16 -18.33 -4.51
C PRO A 469 -33.00 -19.42 -3.81
N VAL A 470 -32.72 -19.70 -2.52
CA VAL A 470 -33.37 -20.73 -1.71
C VAL A 470 -34.23 -20.12 -0.60
N THR A 471 -33.73 -19.09 0.11
CA THR A 471 -34.48 -18.43 1.20
C THR A 471 -35.29 -17.22 0.72
N GLY A 472 -34.89 -16.59 -0.38
CA GLY A 472 -35.46 -15.32 -0.85
C GLY A 472 -35.00 -14.09 -0.05
N GLU A 473 -34.11 -14.25 0.93
CA GLU A 473 -33.57 -13.12 1.70
C GLU A 473 -32.56 -12.30 0.89
N LYS A 474 -32.51 -10.99 1.13
CA LYS A 474 -31.63 -10.09 0.39
C LYS A 474 -30.16 -10.29 0.80
N VAL A 475 -29.29 -10.58 -0.17
CA VAL A 475 -27.84 -10.69 0.06
C VAL A 475 -27.20 -9.31 0.14
N ASP A 476 -26.31 -9.12 1.14
CA ASP A 476 -25.49 -7.93 1.31
C ASP A 476 -24.00 -8.31 1.25
N PHE A 477 -23.30 -7.80 0.23
CA PHE A 477 -21.84 -7.95 0.09
C PHE A 477 -21.09 -7.49 1.35
N THR A 478 -21.58 -6.46 2.05
CA THR A 478 -20.94 -5.94 3.26
C THR A 478 -20.88 -6.99 4.37
N ARG A 479 -21.90 -7.84 4.51
CA ARG A 479 -21.88 -8.97 5.44
C ARG A 479 -20.87 -10.03 5.02
N LEU A 480 -20.95 -10.49 3.76
CA LEU A 480 -20.06 -11.54 3.23
C LEU A 480 -18.57 -11.17 3.32
N TYR A 481 -18.24 -9.89 3.04
CA TYR A 481 -16.89 -9.37 3.22
C TYR A 481 -16.49 -9.38 4.70
N LEU A 482 -17.34 -8.91 5.61
CA LEU A 482 -17.03 -8.88 7.04
C LEU A 482 -16.95 -10.27 7.65
N ASP A 483 -17.76 -11.24 7.24
CA ASP A 483 -17.61 -12.65 7.63
C ASP A 483 -16.24 -13.20 7.22
N PHE A 484 -15.73 -12.81 6.05
CA PHE A 484 -14.37 -13.15 5.63
C PHE A 484 -13.29 -12.40 6.43
N VAL A 485 -13.46 -11.09 6.70
CA VAL A 485 -12.57 -10.32 7.60
C VAL A 485 -12.52 -11.01 8.97
N ASN A 486 -13.65 -11.46 9.50
CA ASN A 486 -13.79 -12.17 10.76
C ASN A 486 -13.04 -13.51 10.74
N ARG A 487 -13.05 -14.25 9.63
CA ARG A 487 -12.22 -15.47 9.42
C ARG A 487 -10.73 -15.14 9.36
N TYR A 488 -10.35 -14.19 8.50
CA TYR A 488 -8.96 -13.82 8.21
C TYR A 488 -8.24 -13.25 9.43
N SER A 489 -8.91 -12.33 10.15
CA SER A 489 -8.37 -11.74 11.38
C SER A 489 -8.03 -12.80 12.41
N ARG A 490 -8.95 -13.76 12.65
CA ARG A 490 -8.73 -14.88 13.57
C ARG A 490 -7.62 -15.83 13.10
N ALA A 491 -7.51 -16.11 11.80
CA ALA A 491 -6.43 -16.95 11.26
C ALA A 491 -5.05 -16.32 11.51
N ILE A 492 -4.85 -15.07 11.07
CA ILE A 492 -3.59 -14.32 11.25
C ILE A 492 -3.27 -14.12 12.73
N GLN A 493 -4.25 -13.71 13.55
CA GLN A 493 -4.05 -13.44 14.97
C GLN A 493 -3.92 -14.70 15.84
N SER A 494 -4.29 -15.89 15.34
CA SER A 494 -3.94 -17.16 16.02
C SER A 494 -2.43 -17.43 16.04
N VAL A 495 -1.71 -16.89 15.05
CA VAL A 495 -0.25 -16.96 14.93
C VAL A 495 0.41 -15.74 15.56
N VAL A 496 -0.12 -14.55 15.25
CA VAL A 496 0.40 -13.26 15.70
C VAL A 496 -0.73 -12.46 16.38
N PRO A 497 -1.09 -12.76 17.66
CA PRO A 497 -2.12 -12.00 18.40
C PRO A 497 -1.81 -10.50 18.50
N SER A 498 -0.54 -10.15 18.30
CA SER A 498 0.00 -8.80 18.22
C SER A 498 -0.43 -8.00 16.97
N SER A 499 -0.88 -8.67 15.91
CA SER A 499 -0.99 -8.13 14.56
C SER A 499 -2.14 -7.15 14.38
N PHE A 500 -1.88 -6.03 13.72
CA PHE A 500 -2.95 -5.27 13.07
C PHE A 500 -3.55 -6.05 11.91
N ILE A 501 -4.84 -5.82 11.65
CA ILE A 501 -5.52 -6.27 10.44
C ILE A 501 -6.06 -5.04 9.72
N PHE A 502 -5.59 -4.80 8.49
CA PHE A 502 -5.95 -3.65 7.69
C PHE A 502 -7.16 -4.00 6.81
N VAL A 503 -8.21 -3.16 6.85
CA VAL A 503 -9.48 -3.41 6.17
C VAL A 503 -9.92 -2.17 5.38
N GLY A 504 -9.97 -2.30 4.05
CA GLY A 504 -10.38 -1.25 3.12
C GLY A 504 -11.64 -1.61 2.30
N PRO A 505 -12.39 -0.62 1.81
CA PRO A 505 -13.28 -0.75 0.66
C PRO A 505 -12.53 -0.55 -0.67
N ILE A 506 -13.25 -0.69 -1.79
CA ILE A 506 -12.86 -0.20 -3.12
C ILE A 506 -12.51 1.31 -3.04
N PRO A 507 -11.57 1.85 -3.86
CA PRO A 507 -11.17 3.24 -3.79
C PRO A 507 -12.32 4.22 -3.91
N ASN A 508 -12.28 5.27 -3.09
CA ASN A 508 -13.30 6.31 -3.03
C ASN A 508 -14.72 5.80 -2.71
N GLU A 509 -14.94 4.57 -2.23
CA GLU A 509 -16.25 4.12 -1.70
C GLU A 509 -16.34 4.23 -0.15
N PRO A 510 -17.56 4.19 0.45
CA PRO A 510 -17.74 4.29 1.89
C PRO A 510 -17.04 3.18 2.70
N ALA A 511 -16.72 3.51 3.95
CA ALA A 511 -16.28 2.55 4.94
C ALA A 511 -17.33 1.43 5.14
N PRO A 512 -16.95 0.14 5.18
CA PRO A 512 -17.82 -0.94 5.65
C PRO A 512 -18.34 -0.66 7.07
N VAL A 513 -19.55 -1.16 7.37
CA VAL A 513 -20.24 -0.90 8.66
C VAL A 513 -20.04 -2.08 9.60
N TRP A 514 -19.41 -1.88 10.75
CA TRP A 514 -19.32 -2.87 11.81
C TRP A 514 -20.67 -3.07 12.50
N GLY A 515 -21.02 -4.33 12.75
CA GLY A 515 -22.17 -4.75 13.55
C GLY A 515 -21.77 -5.57 14.78
N PRO A 516 -22.74 -5.96 15.62
CA PRO A 516 -22.48 -6.83 16.76
C PRO A 516 -21.91 -8.19 16.32
N GLY A 517 -20.71 -8.54 16.79
CA GLY A 517 -20.03 -9.80 16.46
C GLY A 517 -18.96 -9.68 15.37
N ASP A 518 -18.86 -8.54 14.67
CA ASP A 518 -17.72 -8.24 13.80
C ASP A 518 -16.44 -8.06 14.62
N HIS A 519 -15.31 -8.50 14.07
CA HIS A 519 -14.03 -8.61 14.76
C HIS A 519 -13.46 -7.22 15.10
N ASP A 520 -13.15 -6.98 16.37
CA ASP A 520 -12.75 -5.64 16.84
C ASP A 520 -11.24 -5.45 17.01
N GLU A 521 -10.53 -6.52 17.38
CA GLU A 521 -9.16 -6.49 17.90
C GLU A 521 -8.12 -6.12 16.85
N ASN A 522 -7.38 -5.04 17.10
CA ASN A 522 -6.32 -4.50 16.25
C ASN A 522 -6.74 -4.20 14.79
N ILE A 523 -8.04 -4.01 14.51
CA ILE A 523 -8.50 -3.54 13.21
C ILE A 523 -7.97 -2.12 12.93
N VAL A 524 -7.50 -1.91 11.70
CA VAL A 524 -7.13 -0.61 11.13
C VAL A 524 -7.99 -0.35 9.89
N TYR A 525 -8.59 0.83 9.80
CA TYR A 525 -9.29 1.24 8.59
C TYR A 525 -8.29 1.68 7.52
N ALA A 526 -8.34 1.01 6.37
CA ALA A 526 -7.34 1.11 5.30
C ALA A 526 -7.94 1.52 3.93
N PRO A 527 -8.58 2.69 3.79
CA PRO A 527 -9.22 3.10 2.53
C PRO A 527 -8.21 3.64 1.52
N HIS A 528 -8.56 3.56 0.23
CA HIS A 528 -7.83 4.18 -0.88
C HIS A 528 -8.53 5.46 -1.33
N TRP A 529 -7.75 6.48 -1.74
CA TRP A 529 -8.30 7.72 -2.29
C TRP A 529 -7.47 8.28 -3.45
N TYR A 530 -8.19 8.61 -4.53
CA TYR A 530 -7.64 9.17 -5.75
C TYR A 530 -8.51 10.29 -6.36
N ASP A 531 -7.91 11.21 -7.13
CA ASP A 531 -8.66 12.12 -8.02
C ASP A 531 -9.05 11.39 -9.31
N LEU A 532 -10.28 10.86 -9.31
CA LEU A 532 -10.86 10.13 -10.44
C LEU A 532 -10.91 10.94 -11.74
N HIS A 533 -11.02 12.27 -11.68
CA HIS A 533 -11.06 13.12 -12.88
C HIS A 533 -9.68 13.23 -13.52
N SER A 534 -8.64 13.48 -12.71
CA SER A 534 -7.27 13.64 -13.18
C SER A 534 -6.63 12.32 -13.60
N ILE A 535 -6.94 11.20 -12.93
CA ILE A 535 -6.51 9.86 -13.37
C ILE A 535 -7.20 9.48 -14.69
N PHE A 536 -8.53 9.58 -14.78
CA PHE A 536 -9.26 9.18 -15.99
C PHE A 536 -8.81 9.98 -17.22
N ASN A 537 -8.51 11.27 -17.07
CA ASN A 537 -8.05 12.12 -18.19
C ASN A 537 -6.52 12.13 -18.38
N LYS A 538 -5.74 11.56 -17.45
CA LYS A 538 -4.27 11.69 -17.36
C LYS A 538 -3.84 13.17 -17.52
N SER A 539 -4.46 14.07 -16.74
CA SER A 539 -4.18 15.52 -16.82
C SER A 539 -4.44 16.27 -15.51
N PHE A 540 -3.64 17.31 -15.28
CA PHE A 540 -3.81 18.26 -14.18
C PHE A 540 -3.09 19.58 -14.51
N ASP A 541 -3.84 20.68 -14.66
CA ASP A 541 -3.27 22.04 -14.82
C ASP A 541 -3.40 22.90 -13.54
N GLY A 542 -4.07 22.37 -12.50
CA GLY A 542 -4.31 23.05 -11.24
C GLY A 542 -5.32 24.21 -11.30
N ARG A 543 -6.02 24.43 -12.43
CA ARG A 543 -7.00 25.53 -12.58
C ARG A 543 -8.40 25.12 -12.15
N VAL A 544 -8.81 23.89 -12.44
CA VAL A 544 -10.14 23.35 -12.11
C VAL A 544 -9.99 21.91 -11.64
N THR A 545 -10.63 21.55 -10.51
CA THR A 545 -10.75 20.17 -10.02
C THR A 545 -12.20 19.87 -9.66
N HIS A 546 -12.56 18.58 -9.65
CA HIS A 546 -13.94 18.13 -9.43
C HIS A 546 -14.04 17.14 -8.27
N ASP A 547 -15.10 17.28 -7.48
CA ASP A 547 -15.57 16.27 -6.53
C ASP A 547 -16.41 15.22 -7.28
N VAL A 548 -15.72 14.29 -7.96
CA VAL A 548 -16.36 13.25 -8.79
C VAL A 548 -17.24 12.32 -7.97
N GLN A 549 -16.80 11.97 -6.75
CA GLN A 549 -17.59 11.15 -5.83
C GLN A 549 -18.88 11.87 -5.42
N GLY A 550 -18.81 13.18 -5.14
CA GLY A 550 -19.99 14.02 -4.94
C GLY A 550 -20.90 14.06 -6.17
N LEU A 551 -20.35 14.25 -7.38
CA LEU A 551 -21.13 14.29 -8.64
C LEU A 551 -21.93 13.00 -8.86
N SER A 552 -21.29 11.83 -8.73
CA SER A 552 -21.98 10.53 -8.85
C SER A 552 -23.07 10.33 -7.79
N LYS A 553 -22.90 10.93 -6.60
CA LYS A 553 -23.85 10.92 -5.48
C LYS A 553 -24.84 12.10 -5.53
N GLY A 554 -25.01 12.73 -6.71
CA GLY A 554 -26.07 13.71 -7.00
C GLY A 554 -25.75 15.17 -6.64
N LYS A 555 -24.52 15.48 -6.22
CA LYS A 555 -24.07 16.86 -5.95
C LYS A 555 -24.08 17.67 -7.23
N ASN A 556 -24.58 18.92 -7.19
CA ASN A 556 -24.60 19.77 -8.39
C ASN A 556 -23.20 20.25 -8.77
N VAL A 557 -22.96 20.44 -10.07
CA VAL A 557 -21.63 20.78 -10.64
C VAL A 557 -21.02 22.02 -9.98
N PHE A 558 -21.76 23.11 -9.82
CA PHE A 558 -21.22 24.35 -9.22
C PHE A 558 -20.73 24.17 -7.77
N SER A 559 -21.32 23.24 -7.01
CA SER A 559 -20.86 22.87 -5.67
C SER A 559 -19.80 21.76 -5.64
N ALA A 560 -19.54 21.11 -6.78
CA ALA A 560 -18.54 20.07 -6.96
C ALA A 560 -17.26 20.57 -7.67
N THR A 561 -17.30 21.71 -8.34
CA THR A 561 -16.14 22.33 -9.02
C THR A 561 -15.36 23.26 -8.10
N TYR A 562 -14.04 23.13 -8.08
CA TYR A 562 -13.12 23.95 -7.27
C TYR A 562 -12.04 24.58 -8.14
N PHE A 563 -11.70 25.84 -7.88
CA PHE A 563 -10.83 26.66 -8.74
C PHE A 563 -9.45 26.96 -8.13
N GLY A 564 -8.40 26.81 -8.94
CA GLY A 564 -6.99 27.02 -8.57
C GLY A 564 -6.44 25.96 -7.59
N ILE A 565 -5.13 25.98 -7.36
CA ILE A 565 -4.46 25.06 -6.40
C ILE A 565 -5.04 25.17 -4.98
N LYS A 566 -5.46 26.37 -4.55
CA LYS A 566 -6.19 26.56 -3.27
C LYS A 566 -7.57 25.87 -3.28
N GLY A 567 -8.25 25.85 -4.43
CA GLY A 567 -9.46 25.07 -4.64
C GLY A 567 -9.20 23.57 -4.59
N ALA A 568 -8.17 23.08 -5.28
CA ALA A 568 -7.76 21.67 -5.25
C ALA A 568 -7.45 21.19 -3.82
N LYS A 569 -6.62 21.94 -3.06
CA LYS A 569 -6.37 21.65 -1.63
C LYS A 569 -7.67 21.61 -0.80
N LYS A 570 -8.61 22.52 -1.04
CA LYS A 570 -9.92 22.52 -0.37
C LYS A 570 -10.80 21.32 -0.76
N ASN A 571 -10.80 20.93 -2.04
CA ASN A 571 -11.53 19.78 -2.55
C ASN A 571 -11.06 18.49 -1.86
N TYR A 572 -9.76 18.19 -1.98
CA TYR A 572 -9.19 16.95 -1.46
C TYR A 572 -9.22 16.90 0.07
N ARG A 573 -8.98 18.02 0.78
CA ARG A 573 -9.14 18.11 2.25
C ARG A 573 -10.56 17.74 2.68
N GLY A 574 -11.58 18.18 1.93
CA GLY A 574 -12.99 17.84 2.18
C GLY A 574 -13.32 16.37 1.92
N GLN A 575 -12.86 15.81 0.80
CA GLN A 575 -13.08 14.39 0.49
C GLN A 575 -12.43 13.47 1.52
N LEU A 576 -11.17 13.74 1.89
CA LEU A 576 -10.43 12.94 2.89
C LEU A 576 -10.98 13.11 4.31
N ALA A 577 -11.53 14.28 4.65
CA ALA A 577 -12.29 14.47 5.89
C ALA A 577 -13.54 13.57 5.92
N ASN A 578 -14.25 13.44 4.78
CA ASN A 578 -15.41 12.55 4.68
C ASN A 578 -15.01 11.08 4.81
N VAL A 579 -13.96 10.62 4.10
CA VAL A 579 -13.44 9.25 4.21
C VAL A 579 -13.12 8.90 5.66
N LEU A 580 -12.42 9.78 6.36
CA LEU A 580 -12.07 9.65 7.78
C LEU A 580 -13.30 9.63 8.69
N ASN A 581 -14.25 10.54 8.49
CA ASN A 581 -15.48 10.60 9.28
C ASN A 581 -16.37 9.36 9.09
N TYR A 582 -16.49 8.84 7.87
CA TYR A 582 -17.20 7.58 7.63
C TYR A 582 -16.49 6.39 8.28
N GLY A 583 -15.15 6.33 8.29
CA GLY A 583 -14.41 5.33 9.06
C GLY A 583 -14.75 5.36 10.55
N LEU A 584 -14.71 6.56 11.16
CA LEU A 584 -15.04 6.76 12.57
C LEU A 584 -16.50 6.43 12.92
N GLN A 585 -17.43 6.65 11.98
CA GLN A 585 -18.86 6.37 12.16
C GLN A 585 -19.20 4.89 11.95
N ASN A 586 -18.60 4.26 10.94
CA ASN A 586 -19.00 2.93 10.47
C ASN A 586 -18.17 1.81 11.11
N ILE A 587 -16.87 2.02 11.35
CA ILE A 587 -15.91 1.05 11.91
C ILE A 587 -15.56 1.39 13.38
N GLY A 588 -15.88 2.62 13.81
CA GLY A 588 -15.62 3.12 15.16
C GLY A 588 -14.27 3.82 15.30
N THR A 589 -13.89 4.11 16.55
CA THR A 589 -12.69 4.93 16.87
C THR A 589 -11.40 4.11 16.76
N LYS A 590 -11.05 3.69 15.55
CA LYS A 590 -9.86 2.90 15.20
C LYS A 590 -8.84 3.71 14.38
N PRO A 591 -7.56 3.30 14.29
CA PRO A 591 -6.58 3.98 13.45
C PRO A 591 -7.01 3.99 11.98
N CYS A 592 -6.62 5.04 11.26
CA CYS A 592 -6.87 5.19 9.83
C CYS A 592 -5.54 5.42 9.12
N LEU A 593 -5.27 4.61 8.09
CA LEU A 593 -4.13 4.73 7.20
C LEU A 593 -4.64 4.67 5.76
N ILE A 594 -4.32 5.67 4.95
CA ILE A 594 -4.69 5.64 3.53
C ILE A 594 -3.72 4.67 2.82
N GLY A 595 -4.21 3.47 2.47
CA GLY A 595 -3.41 2.39 1.88
C GLY A 595 -2.79 2.79 0.56
N GLU A 596 -3.56 3.52 -0.26
CA GLU A 596 -3.09 4.12 -1.49
C GLU A 596 -3.62 5.54 -1.70
N CYS A 597 -2.69 6.42 -2.05
CA CYS A 597 -2.97 7.68 -2.72
C CYS A 597 -1.78 8.01 -3.65
N GLY A 598 -2.04 8.70 -4.76
CA GLY A 598 -0.99 8.99 -5.73
C GLY A 598 -1.47 9.86 -6.88
N ILE A 599 -0.55 10.15 -7.81
CA ILE A 599 -0.83 10.85 -9.06
C ILE A 599 -0.14 10.10 -10.21
N PRO A 600 -0.72 10.05 -11.42
CA PRO A 600 0.00 9.49 -12.56
C PRO A 600 1.19 10.39 -12.91
N MET A 601 2.34 9.80 -13.18
CA MET A 601 3.53 10.49 -13.65
C MET A 601 3.43 10.80 -15.16
N ASP A 602 2.60 10.07 -15.90
CA ASP A 602 2.38 10.27 -17.33
C ASP A 602 1.34 11.37 -17.68
N ILE A 603 0.87 12.15 -16.69
CA ILE A 603 -0.06 13.25 -16.93
C ILE A 603 0.46 14.29 -17.93
N ASN A 604 -0.46 15.07 -18.50
CA ASN A 604 -0.17 16.20 -19.38
C ASN A 604 0.70 15.79 -20.58
N GLN A 605 0.30 14.69 -21.24
CA GLN A 605 0.95 14.16 -22.45
C GLN A 605 2.43 13.78 -22.24
N ARG A 606 2.79 13.29 -21.04
CA ARG A 606 4.16 12.89 -20.66
C ARG A 606 5.22 14.00 -20.81
N GLN A 607 4.84 15.27 -20.82
CA GLN A 607 5.77 16.39 -21.08
C GLN A 607 6.99 16.40 -20.13
N ALA A 608 6.78 16.08 -18.85
CA ALA A 608 7.85 15.99 -17.83
C ALA A 608 8.93 14.96 -18.18
N PHE A 609 8.62 13.91 -18.96
CA PHE A 609 9.60 12.89 -19.36
C PHE A 609 10.51 13.37 -20.49
N MET A 610 10.16 14.47 -21.16
CA MET A 610 10.96 15.07 -22.24
C MET A 610 11.83 16.24 -21.74
N ASN A 611 11.39 16.99 -20.72
CA ASN A 611 12.06 18.20 -20.25
C ASN A 611 12.53 18.17 -18.78
N GLY A 612 12.16 17.15 -17.99
CA GLY A 612 12.48 17.07 -16.56
C GLY A 612 11.64 17.97 -15.65
N ASP A 613 10.68 18.73 -16.18
CA ASP A 613 9.83 19.64 -15.39
C ASP A 613 8.62 18.91 -14.80
N TYR A 614 8.81 18.36 -13.60
CA TYR A 614 7.75 17.80 -12.76
C TYR A 614 6.95 18.89 -12.00
N GLY A 615 7.03 20.16 -12.39
CA GLY A 615 6.41 21.29 -11.70
C GLY A 615 4.88 21.31 -11.73
N PHE A 616 4.21 20.51 -12.57
CA PHE A 616 2.77 20.25 -12.44
C PHE A 616 2.49 19.12 -11.45
N HIS A 617 3.24 18.02 -11.54
CA HIS A 617 3.19 16.87 -10.64
C HIS A 617 3.42 17.29 -9.19
N ALA A 618 4.43 18.13 -8.93
CA ALA A 618 4.69 18.65 -7.59
C ALA A 618 3.51 19.45 -7.05
N LYS A 619 2.86 20.30 -7.86
CA LYS A 619 1.66 21.07 -7.44
C LYS A 619 0.44 20.17 -7.20
N PHE A 620 0.30 19.09 -7.96
CA PHE A 620 -0.78 18.12 -7.81
C PHE A 620 -0.57 17.26 -6.56
N LEU A 621 0.61 16.65 -6.42
CA LEU A 621 0.95 15.82 -5.26
C LEU A 621 1.00 16.63 -3.97
N ASP A 622 1.47 17.89 -4.00
CA ASP A 622 1.35 18.81 -2.86
C ASP A 622 -0.11 19.07 -2.47
N ALA A 623 -1.03 19.16 -3.44
CA ALA A 623 -2.45 19.30 -3.12
C ALA A 623 -3.04 18.05 -2.43
N VAL A 624 -2.61 16.85 -2.84
CA VAL A 624 -2.99 15.57 -2.22
C VAL A 624 -2.37 15.43 -0.82
N LEU A 625 -1.05 15.61 -0.70
CA LEU A 625 -0.31 15.50 0.56
C LEU A 625 -0.82 16.52 1.59
N SER A 626 -1.01 17.78 1.20
CA SER A 626 -1.57 18.81 2.09
C SER A 626 -2.94 18.42 2.65
N ALA A 627 -3.72 17.62 1.92
CA ALA A 627 -5.03 17.15 2.35
C ALA A 627 -4.95 15.95 3.33
N MET A 628 -3.93 15.11 3.23
CA MET A 628 -3.61 14.11 4.25
C MET A 628 -3.16 14.79 5.55
N GLU A 629 -2.25 15.76 5.43
CA GLU A 629 -1.67 16.53 6.53
C GLU A 629 -2.74 17.31 7.30
N SER A 630 -3.62 17.98 6.56
CA SER A 630 -4.79 18.70 7.05
C SER A 630 -5.80 17.85 7.85
N ASN A 631 -5.80 16.52 7.64
CA ASN A 631 -6.72 15.57 8.27
C ASN A 631 -6.01 14.64 9.28
N LEU A 632 -4.70 14.84 9.49
CA LEU A 632 -3.86 14.05 10.40
C LEU A 632 -3.91 12.54 10.09
N LEU A 633 -3.88 12.22 8.80
CA LEU A 633 -3.90 10.86 8.27
C LEU A 633 -2.49 10.29 8.14
N SER A 634 -2.33 9.01 8.50
CA SER A 634 -1.19 8.21 8.03
C SER A 634 -1.46 7.74 6.60
N PHE A 635 -0.44 7.53 5.77
CA PHE A 635 -0.63 7.15 4.36
C PHE A 635 0.59 6.44 3.74
N THR A 636 0.31 5.61 2.73
CA THR A 636 1.30 5.01 1.83
C THR A 636 1.05 5.47 0.39
N LEU A 637 2.07 6.08 -0.23
CA LEU A 637 1.98 6.56 -1.60
C LEU A 637 1.98 5.40 -2.60
N TRP A 638 1.11 5.45 -3.61
CA TRP A 638 1.20 4.60 -4.80
C TRP A 638 2.10 5.30 -5.84
N ASN A 639 3.29 4.79 -6.18
CA ASN A 639 4.04 3.69 -5.53
C ASN A 639 5.57 3.96 -5.56
N TYR A 640 6.39 3.04 -5.02
CA TYR A 640 7.85 3.04 -5.21
C TYR A 640 8.28 1.79 -5.99
N ASN A 641 8.14 1.79 -7.31
CA ASN A 641 8.64 0.74 -8.17
C ASN A 641 10.10 0.99 -8.57
N THR A 642 10.95 0.03 -8.22
CA THR A 642 12.39 0.02 -8.46
C THR A 642 12.77 -0.22 -9.92
N THR A 643 11.90 -0.86 -10.69
CA THR A 643 12.07 -1.14 -12.12
C THR A 643 11.15 -0.29 -12.99
N ASN A 644 10.81 0.93 -12.57
CA ASN A 644 9.97 1.84 -13.34
C ASN A 644 10.80 2.52 -14.45
N ASP A 645 10.26 2.57 -15.67
CA ASP A 645 10.82 3.34 -16.80
C ASP A 645 9.83 4.43 -17.26
N ASN A 646 10.19 5.28 -18.24
CA ASN A 646 9.29 6.33 -18.77
C ASN A 646 8.50 5.90 -20.03
N THR A 647 8.64 4.64 -20.45
CA THR A 647 8.06 4.05 -21.66
C THR A 647 6.81 3.24 -21.31
N TYR A 648 6.99 2.19 -20.52
CA TYR A 648 5.98 1.25 -20.02
C TYR A 648 5.56 1.54 -18.57
N GLY A 649 6.23 2.46 -17.88
CA GLY A 649 5.89 2.86 -16.53
C GLY A 649 6.31 1.81 -15.53
N ASP A 650 5.37 1.27 -14.76
CA ASP A 650 5.64 0.20 -13.79
C ASP A 650 5.66 -1.23 -14.40
N HIS A 651 5.52 -1.32 -15.73
CA HIS A 651 5.38 -2.53 -16.57
C HIS A 651 4.01 -3.22 -16.49
N TRP A 652 3.10 -2.74 -15.65
CA TRP A 652 1.78 -3.33 -15.43
C TRP A 652 0.66 -2.46 -16.05
N ASN A 653 -0.02 -2.99 -17.07
CA ASN A 653 -1.09 -2.33 -17.82
C ASN A 653 -0.82 -0.89 -18.31
N GLY A 654 0.46 -0.48 -18.41
CA GLY A 654 0.85 0.88 -18.79
C GLY A 654 0.59 1.92 -17.69
N GLU A 655 0.42 1.49 -16.44
CA GLU A 655 0.38 2.36 -15.29
C GLU A 655 1.74 3.02 -15.07
N ASP A 656 1.73 4.26 -14.59
CA ASP A 656 2.96 4.96 -14.24
C ASP A 656 2.66 5.94 -13.10
N PHE A 657 2.81 5.46 -11.87
CA PHE A 657 2.54 6.23 -10.65
C PHE A 657 3.79 6.43 -9.78
N SER A 658 4.92 5.80 -10.11
CA SER A 658 5.99 5.71 -9.13
C SER A 658 6.70 7.04 -8.86
N ILE A 659 6.98 7.35 -7.60
CA ILE A 659 7.87 8.46 -7.21
C ILE A 659 9.35 8.21 -7.57
N PHE A 660 9.67 7.14 -8.31
CA PHE A 660 11.00 6.80 -8.79
C PHE A 660 10.95 6.29 -10.25
N SER A 661 11.98 6.60 -11.03
CA SER A 661 12.27 6.09 -12.38
C SER A 661 13.72 6.48 -12.73
N LEU A 662 14.57 5.50 -13.04
CA LEU A 662 15.97 5.79 -13.41
C LEU A 662 16.09 6.51 -14.78
N ASP A 663 15.05 6.39 -15.61
CA ASP A 663 14.93 7.07 -16.91
C ASP A 663 14.56 8.56 -16.79
N SER A 664 14.14 9.05 -15.62
CA SER A 664 13.74 10.45 -15.42
C SER A 664 14.87 11.42 -15.79
N PRO A 665 14.62 12.35 -16.75
CA PRO A 665 15.59 13.41 -17.05
C PRO A 665 15.88 14.21 -15.79
N GLN A 666 17.13 14.16 -15.33
CA GLN A 666 17.58 15.00 -14.24
C GLN A 666 17.61 16.46 -14.72
N PRO A 667 17.27 17.45 -13.87
CA PRO A 667 17.30 18.86 -14.24
C PRO A 667 18.67 19.25 -14.81
N SER A 668 18.70 19.94 -15.94
CA SER A 668 19.94 20.35 -16.60
C SER A 668 20.55 21.57 -15.90
N HIS A 669 21.26 21.34 -14.79
CA HIS A 669 21.96 22.39 -14.07
C HIS A 669 23.11 22.96 -14.90
N SER A 670 22.94 24.20 -15.37
CA SER A 670 23.98 24.98 -16.05
C SER A 670 25.00 25.49 -15.02
N GLY A 671 25.98 24.67 -14.67
CA GLY A 671 27.03 25.03 -13.71
C GLY A 671 28.39 24.41 -14.09
N ASN A 672 29.42 25.26 -14.19
CA ASN A 672 30.79 24.81 -14.41
C ASN A 672 31.29 24.02 -13.19
N SER A 673 31.66 22.75 -13.37
CA SER A 673 32.39 21.97 -12.38
C SER A 673 33.66 21.38 -13.02
N SER A 674 34.80 22.00 -12.74
CA SER A 674 36.12 21.46 -13.09
C SER A 674 36.71 20.74 -11.87
N GLY A 675 36.52 19.43 -11.82
CA GLY A 675 37.06 18.54 -10.78
C GLY A 675 37.46 17.20 -11.41
N SER A 676 38.52 16.58 -10.90
CA SER A 676 39.00 15.29 -11.42
C SER A 676 38.20 14.12 -10.82
N PRO A 677 38.13 12.96 -11.51
CA PRO A 677 37.34 11.83 -11.05
C PRO A 677 38.15 10.89 -10.13
N ASP A 678 37.67 10.70 -8.90
CA ASP A 678 38.08 9.57 -8.06
C ASP A 678 37.21 8.32 -8.31
N ALA A 679 37.70 7.16 -7.85
CA ALA A 679 37.31 5.84 -8.36
C ALA A 679 35.80 5.54 -8.31
N ALA A 680 35.19 5.43 -9.50
CA ALA A 680 33.78 5.11 -9.65
C ALA A 680 33.49 3.62 -9.36
N LYS A 681 32.72 3.34 -8.29
CA LYS A 681 31.97 2.08 -8.20
C LYS A 681 30.88 2.07 -9.28
N THR A 682 30.74 0.95 -9.99
CA THR A 682 29.78 0.77 -11.08
C THR A 682 28.34 0.92 -10.57
N THR A 683 27.69 2.03 -10.92
CA THR A 683 26.26 2.26 -10.61
C THR A 683 25.36 1.61 -11.66
N LEU A 684 24.11 1.29 -11.31
CA LEU A 684 23.10 0.69 -12.20
C LEU A 684 22.98 1.40 -13.56
N ARG A 685 23.26 2.71 -13.61
CA ARG A 685 23.32 3.55 -14.82
C ARG A 685 24.29 3.03 -15.90
N GLN A 686 25.31 2.26 -15.53
CA GLN A 686 26.26 1.64 -16.46
C GLN A 686 25.84 0.24 -16.93
N GLN A 687 24.79 -0.35 -16.35
CA GLN A 687 24.21 -1.63 -16.75
C GLN A 687 22.92 -1.47 -17.57
N ALA A 688 22.23 -0.32 -17.45
CA ALA A 688 21.03 -0.01 -18.22
C ALA A 688 21.35 0.25 -19.72
N PRO A 689 20.77 -0.50 -20.68
CA PRO A 689 20.93 -0.22 -22.10
C PRO A 689 20.22 1.09 -22.48
N ASN A 690 20.89 1.99 -23.22
CA ASN A 690 20.35 3.31 -23.61
C ASN A 690 19.25 3.25 -24.72
N PHE A 691 18.49 2.16 -24.76
CA PHE A 691 17.50 1.84 -25.80
C PHE A 691 16.39 2.91 -25.92
N ALA A 692 15.97 3.50 -24.78
CA ALA A 692 14.93 4.54 -24.75
C ALA A 692 15.26 5.75 -25.64
N LYS A 693 16.52 6.21 -25.66
CA LYS A 693 16.93 7.34 -26.53
C LYS A 693 16.88 6.98 -28.01
N GLU A 694 17.28 5.77 -28.35
CA GLU A 694 17.26 5.27 -29.74
C GLU A 694 15.82 5.13 -30.24
N VAL A 695 14.95 4.50 -29.44
CA VAL A 695 13.55 4.27 -29.78
C VAL A 695 12.75 5.58 -29.85
N MET A 696 12.89 6.49 -28.88
CA MET A 696 12.18 7.78 -28.92
C MET A 696 12.61 8.65 -30.10
N ARG A 697 13.90 8.64 -30.47
CA ARG A 697 14.41 9.34 -31.66
C ARG A 697 13.80 8.78 -32.95
N ASN A 698 13.71 7.45 -33.06
CA ASN A 698 13.09 6.78 -34.20
C ASN A 698 11.57 6.96 -34.25
N ALA A 699 10.89 7.04 -33.10
CA ALA A 699 9.45 7.35 -33.02
C ALA A 699 9.16 8.81 -33.42
N ALA A 700 9.96 9.77 -32.94
CA ALA A 700 9.86 11.17 -33.31
C ALA A 700 10.08 11.38 -34.83
N ALA A 701 11.07 10.70 -35.41
CA ALA A 701 11.33 10.73 -36.85
C ALA A 701 10.14 10.21 -37.68
N ARG A 702 9.47 9.13 -37.22
CA ARG A 702 8.27 8.57 -37.89
C ARG A 702 7.06 9.51 -37.83
N ASN A 703 6.88 10.25 -36.73
CA ASN A 703 5.77 11.20 -36.58
C ASN A 703 5.98 12.54 -37.31
N ALA A 704 7.20 12.85 -37.76
CA ALA A 704 7.51 14.08 -38.49
C ALA A 704 7.27 13.98 -40.02
N GLY A 705 7.03 12.77 -40.55
CA GLY A 705 7.04 12.47 -41.98
C GLY A 705 5.67 12.20 -42.60
N ASN A 706 4.78 13.20 -42.67
CA ASN A 706 3.63 13.15 -43.60
C ASN A 706 3.01 14.53 -43.88
N ASN A 707 3.25 15.07 -45.07
CA ASN A 707 2.53 16.21 -45.64
C ASN A 707 2.60 16.12 -47.18
N PRO A 708 1.50 15.78 -47.89
CA PRO A 708 1.51 15.63 -49.34
C PRO A 708 1.16 16.95 -50.05
N THR A 709 1.99 17.37 -51.02
CA THR A 709 1.64 18.40 -52.01
C THR A 709 1.98 17.90 -53.42
N PRO A 710 1.02 17.85 -54.35
CA PRO A 710 1.25 17.32 -55.69
C PRO A 710 1.54 18.42 -56.74
N SER A 711 2.53 18.19 -57.62
CA SER A 711 2.32 18.06 -59.07
C SER A 711 3.61 17.67 -59.82
N ASP A 712 3.42 17.16 -61.05
CA ASP A 712 4.34 17.17 -62.21
C ASP A 712 5.77 16.59 -62.14
N GLY A 713 6.15 15.74 -63.11
CA GLY A 713 7.56 15.31 -63.28
C GLY A 713 7.76 13.96 -63.99
N ALA A 714 7.77 13.98 -65.32
CA ALA A 714 7.89 12.85 -66.25
C ALA A 714 9.03 11.80 -66.02
N GLU A 715 8.71 10.57 -66.45
CA GLU A 715 9.55 9.63 -67.24
C GLU A 715 10.79 8.86 -66.66
N SER A 716 10.65 7.52 -66.74
CA SER A 716 11.58 6.56 -67.40
C SER A 716 12.65 5.77 -66.62
N THR A 717 12.57 4.44 -66.77
CA THR A 717 13.64 3.41 -66.96
C THR A 717 14.77 3.23 -65.92
N ALA A 718 15.52 2.11 -65.86
CA ALA A 718 15.22 0.67 -66.09
C ALA A 718 16.45 -0.18 -65.67
N GLY A 719 16.25 -1.36 -65.06
CA GLY A 719 17.30 -2.36 -64.76
C GLY A 719 18.36 -1.94 -63.73
N ASP A 720 19.36 -2.76 -63.39
CA ASP A 720 19.44 -4.23 -63.50
C ASP A 720 20.58 -4.83 -62.64
N ILE A 721 20.30 -5.98 -62.00
CA ILE A 721 21.12 -7.23 -61.91
C ILE A 721 22.61 -7.22 -61.42
N ASN A 722 22.92 -8.22 -60.56
CA ASN A 722 24.23 -8.77 -60.14
C ASN A 722 25.15 -7.90 -59.25
N SER A 723 25.84 -8.37 -58.19
CA SER A 723 26.33 -9.68 -57.69
C SER A 723 27.81 -9.99 -57.94
N THR A 724 28.53 -10.39 -56.87
CA THR A 724 29.71 -11.29 -56.91
C THR A 724 30.01 -11.82 -55.48
N ILE A 725 30.87 -12.83 -55.40
CA ILE A 725 31.29 -13.57 -54.19
C ILE A 725 32.83 -13.52 -54.14
N ASP A 726 33.44 -13.57 -52.94
CA ASP A 726 34.76 -14.19 -52.79
C ASP A 726 34.97 -14.82 -51.39
N GLN A 727 36.06 -15.58 -51.20
CA GLN A 727 36.31 -16.51 -50.08
C GLN A 727 37.70 -16.34 -49.42
N GLY A 728 37.94 -17.04 -48.30
CA GLY A 728 39.26 -17.30 -47.68
C GLY A 728 39.73 -16.28 -46.63
N ASP A 729 40.58 -16.61 -45.65
CA ASP A 729 41.19 -17.91 -45.26
C ASP A 729 41.54 -17.94 -43.74
N GLU A 730 42.20 -18.99 -43.25
CA GLU A 730 42.22 -19.48 -41.85
C GLU A 730 43.42 -19.06 -40.94
N GLU A 731 43.23 -19.33 -39.62
CA GLU A 731 44.16 -19.61 -38.50
C GLU A 731 45.60 -19.03 -38.35
N ALA A 732 45.92 -18.64 -37.11
CA ALA A 732 47.24 -18.88 -36.46
C ALA A 732 47.14 -18.82 -34.91
N VAL A 733 48.02 -19.53 -34.17
CA VAL A 733 47.86 -19.80 -32.72
C VAL A 733 49.17 -19.66 -31.90
N ARG A 734 49.13 -18.85 -30.81
CA ARG A 734 50.06 -18.84 -29.63
C ARG A 734 51.54 -18.43 -29.91
N PRO A 735 52.43 -18.17 -28.92
CA PRO A 735 52.43 -18.59 -27.49
C PRO A 735 52.66 -17.47 -26.44
N ALA A 736 52.79 -17.91 -25.18
CA ALA A 736 52.94 -17.09 -23.97
C ALA A 736 54.41 -16.76 -23.63
N ARG A 737 54.61 -15.93 -22.59
CA ARG A 737 55.89 -15.75 -21.89
C ARG A 737 55.66 -15.37 -20.42
N GLU A 738 56.38 -16.03 -19.52
CA GLU A 738 56.51 -15.66 -18.11
C GLU A 738 57.58 -14.57 -17.93
N ASN A 739 57.56 -13.91 -16.76
CA ASN A 739 58.77 -13.48 -16.05
C ASN A 739 58.37 -13.01 -14.64
N ASP A 740 59.04 -13.54 -13.63
CA ASP A 740 58.72 -13.33 -12.22
C ASP A 740 59.38 -12.08 -11.63
N ASN A 741 58.88 -11.65 -10.46
CA ASN A 741 59.68 -11.03 -9.41
C ASN A 741 58.88 -11.03 -8.10
N GLU A 742 59.23 -11.93 -7.18
CA GLU A 742 58.73 -11.93 -5.81
C GLU A 742 59.50 -10.92 -4.95
N SER A 743 58.82 -10.37 -3.93
CA SER A 743 59.48 -9.92 -2.70
C SER A 743 58.49 -9.93 -1.53
N ASP A 744 58.61 -10.90 -0.64
CA ASP A 744 57.74 -11.05 0.53
C ASP A 744 57.78 -9.86 1.50
N THR A 745 56.60 -9.53 2.04
CA THR A 745 56.45 -9.26 3.48
C THR A 745 55.16 -9.91 3.96
N ALA A 746 55.22 -10.57 5.12
CA ALA A 746 54.27 -11.59 5.55
C ALA A 746 52.84 -11.07 5.87
N ILE A 747 51.91 -12.03 5.83
CA ILE A 747 50.52 -11.94 6.31
C ILE A 747 50.51 -11.85 7.84
N GLU A 748 49.64 -11.00 8.41
CA GLU A 748 49.02 -11.26 9.73
C GLU A 748 47.57 -11.72 9.52
N ASP A 749 47.13 -12.66 10.36
CA ASP A 749 46.04 -13.60 10.09
C ASP A 749 44.76 -13.23 10.86
N ASP A 750 44.00 -12.26 10.34
CA ASP A 750 42.72 -11.84 10.92
C ASP A 750 41.63 -12.91 10.66
N SER A 751 41.44 -13.76 11.66
CA SER A 751 40.49 -14.87 11.70
C SER A 751 39.07 -14.50 11.22
N PRO A 752 38.45 -15.26 10.30
CA PRO A 752 37.12 -14.98 9.75
C PRO A 752 35.95 -15.21 10.74
N PHE A 753 36.24 -15.31 12.03
CA PHE A 753 35.27 -15.55 13.10
C PHE A 753 35.20 -14.47 14.18
N ASP A 754 36.03 -13.41 14.14
CA ASP A 754 35.77 -12.28 15.03
C ASP A 754 34.55 -11.48 14.54
N ARG A 755 33.53 -11.42 15.40
CA ARG A 755 32.28 -10.67 15.19
C ARG A 755 32.15 -9.51 16.17
N SER A 756 33.27 -8.93 16.59
CA SER A 756 33.30 -7.66 17.31
C SER A 756 32.77 -6.52 16.43
N TYR A 757 31.51 -6.14 16.64
CA TYR A 757 30.92 -4.83 16.35
C TYR A 757 31.49 -4.05 15.16
N VAL A 758 30.91 -4.26 13.96
CA VAL A 758 31.09 -3.32 12.84
C VAL A 758 30.46 -1.97 13.22
N PHE A 759 31.29 -1.07 13.73
CA PHE A 759 30.99 0.36 13.71
C PHE A 759 30.93 0.80 12.24
N PHE A 760 29.76 1.25 11.80
CA PHE A 760 29.67 1.99 10.54
C PHE A 760 30.13 3.42 10.79
N ASP A 761 31.41 3.68 10.53
CA ASP A 761 31.89 5.04 10.35
C ASP A 761 31.13 5.70 9.19
N HIS A 762 30.55 6.86 9.51
CA HIS A 762 29.82 7.76 8.60
C HIS A 762 28.59 7.16 7.88
N GLU A 763 27.38 7.50 8.35
CA GLU A 763 26.28 7.72 7.39
C GLU A 763 26.72 8.85 6.46
N GLU A 764 26.68 8.64 5.13
CA GLU A 764 27.00 9.68 4.15
C GLU A 764 26.19 10.95 4.44
N CYS A 765 26.87 12.08 4.60
CA CYS A 765 26.24 13.36 4.87
C CYS A 765 25.21 13.69 3.78
N ASP A 766 23.97 13.90 4.19
CA ASP A 766 22.87 14.21 3.29
C ASP A 766 22.99 15.67 2.83
N HIS A 767 23.78 15.85 1.76
CA HIS A 767 24.16 17.11 1.10
C HIS A 767 23.02 17.84 0.37
N GLY A 768 21.75 17.60 0.75
CA GLY A 768 20.60 18.28 0.16
C GLY A 768 20.23 17.76 -1.23
N ARG A 769 19.65 18.63 -2.06
CA ARG A 769 18.96 18.25 -3.31
C ARG A 769 19.81 17.42 -4.28
N ASP A 770 21.09 17.73 -4.35
CA ASP A 770 22.01 17.16 -5.34
C ASP A 770 22.66 15.84 -4.85
N HIS A 771 22.32 15.38 -3.64
CA HIS A 771 22.82 14.13 -3.07
C HIS A 771 22.38 12.91 -3.91
N VAL A 772 23.33 12.04 -4.28
CA VAL A 772 23.16 10.90 -5.23
C VAL A 772 21.95 9.99 -4.94
N GLY A 773 21.60 9.78 -3.67
CA GLY A 773 20.41 9.02 -3.26
C GLY A 773 19.07 9.60 -3.76
N HIS A 774 19.02 10.84 -4.27
CA HIS A 774 17.84 11.45 -4.88
C HIS A 774 17.73 11.22 -6.40
N VAL A 775 18.79 10.73 -7.06
CA VAL A 775 18.77 10.39 -8.49
C VAL A 775 17.64 9.41 -8.79
N GLY A 776 16.91 9.67 -9.87
CA GLY A 776 15.72 8.93 -10.29
C GLY A 776 14.43 9.29 -9.54
N GLY A 777 14.46 10.17 -8.53
CA GLY A 777 13.25 10.62 -7.85
C GLY A 777 12.36 11.50 -8.72
N ARG A 778 11.04 11.25 -8.72
CA ARG A 778 10.03 12.04 -9.44
C ARG A 778 9.21 12.90 -8.48
N ALA A 779 9.01 14.17 -8.84
CA ALA A 779 8.27 15.16 -8.05
C ALA A 779 8.72 15.31 -6.57
N LEU A 780 10.00 15.08 -6.26
CA LEU A 780 10.52 15.05 -4.88
C LEU A 780 10.26 16.32 -4.07
N ASP A 781 10.19 17.48 -4.74
CA ASP A 781 9.78 18.74 -4.13
C ASP A 781 8.45 18.66 -3.38
N ALA A 782 7.50 17.87 -3.85
CA ALA A 782 6.26 17.62 -3.12
C ALA A 782 6.39 16.49 -2.10
N VAL A 783 7.13 15.43 -2.43
CA VAL A 783 7.26 14.21 -1.61
C VAL A 783 8.00 14.49 -0.29
N VAL A 784 9.17 15.13 -0.36
CA VAL A 784 10.17 15.14 0.72
C VAL A 784 9.96 16.34 1.65
N ARG A 785 8.87 16.29 2.43
CA ARG A 785 8.39 17.39 3.28
C ARG A 785 8.54 17.12 4.80
N PRO A 786 8.70 18.15 5.65
CA PRO A 786 8.80 18.00 7.10
C PRO A 786 7.49 17.53 7.74
N TYR A 787 7.59 16.77 8.83
CA TYR A 787 6.42 16.36 9.63
C TYR A 787 6.75 15.90 11.05
N ALA A 788 5.82 16.08 11.98
CA ALA A 788 5.88 15.47 13.31
C ALA A 788 5.61 13.96 13.20
N ALA A 789 6.66 13.13 13.35
CA ALA A 789 6.59 11.69 13.12
C ALA A 789 6.13 10.92 14.37
N LYS A 790 6.66 11.29 15.54
CA LYS A 790 6.24 10.81 16.86
C LYS A 790 5.86 12.02 17.72
N VAL A 791 4.69 11.99 18.34
CA VAL A 791 4.13 13.15 19.06
C VAL A 791 3.81 12.78 20.50
N ALA A 792 4.41 13.48 21.45
CA ALA A 792 4.16 13.34 22.89
C ALA A 792 2.83 13.98 23.33
N GLY A 793 1.76 13.67 22.60
CA GLY A 793 0.41 14.20 22.76
C GLY A 793 -0.51 13.73 21.64
N GLU A 794 -1.70 14.32 21.51
CA GLU A 794 -2.61 14.13 20.38
C GLU A 794 -2.46 15.27 19.36
N PRO A 795 -2.16 14.99 18.08
CA PRO A 795 -2.11 16.00 17.02
C PRO A 795 -3.44 16.77 16.86
N ILE A 796 -3.35 18.08 16.64
CA ILE A 796 -4.48 18.99 16.39
C ILE A 796 -4.41 19.58 14.97
N SER A 797 -3.23 19.96 14.49
CA SER A 797 -3.04 20.42 13.11
C SER A 797 -1.62 20.16 12.61
N SER A 798 -1.49 19.91 11.31
CA SER A 798 -0.21 19.80 10.60
C SER A 798 -0.37 20.44 9.22
N GLU A 799 0.33 21.55 8.96
CA GLU A 799 0.26 22.26 7.69
C GLU A 799 1.68 22.65 7.21
N PHE A 800 1.98 22.32 5.96
CA PHE A 800 3.23 22.68 5.27
C PHE A 800 2.89 23.60 4.08
N ASP A 801 3.47 24.80 4.05
CA ASP A 801 3.42 25.67 2.88
C ASP A 801 4.62 25.41 1.98
N PHE A 802 4.36 24.59 0.96
CA PHE A 802 5.28 24.25 -0.12
C PHE A 802 5.91 25.48 -0.83
N THR A 803 5.30 26.67 -0.76
CA THR A 803 5.83 27.90 -1.39
C THR A 803 6.86 28.61 -0.52
N THR A 804 6.66 28.65 0.80
CA THR A 804 7.53 29.36 1.76
C THR A 804 8.45 28.42 2.54
N LEU A 805 8.30 27.11 2.36
CA LEU A 805 8.92 26.05 3.15
C LEU A 805 8.66 26.20 4.66
N GLN A 806 7.55 26.83 5.04
CA GLN A 806 7.11 26.92 6.44
C GLN A 806 6.33 25.67 6.84
N TYR A 807 6.74 25.03 7.94
CA TYR A 807 5.97 24.00 8.63
C TYR A 807 5.34 24.59 9.90
N THR A 808 4.07 24.26 10.14
CA THR A 808 3.35 24.58 11.38
C THR A 808 2.61 23.36 11.88
N PHE A 809 2.83 23.02 13.15
CA PHE A 809 2.23 21.87 13.81
C PHE A 809 1.69 22.27 15.18
N SER A 810 0.57 21.68 15.58
CA SER A 810 0.05 21.78 16.95
C SER A 810 -0.49 20.45 17.45
N PHE A 811 -0.38 20.24 18.76
CA PHE A 811 -0.85 19.06 19.47
C PHE A 811 -1.33 19.44 20.87
N ARG A 812 -2.01 18.53 21.57
CA ARG A 812 -2.35 18.67 22.99
C ARG A 812 -1.82 17.52 23.83
N ASN A 813 -1.62 17.75 25.11
CA ASN A 813 -1.44 16.68 26.08
C ASN A 813 -2.67 15.77 26.14
N TYR A 814 -2.46 14.51 26.49
CA TYR A 814 -3.55 13.55 26.65
C TYR A 814 -4.54 14.03 27.73
N VAL A 815 -5.82 14.17 27.38
CA VAL A 815 -6.87 14.69 28.27
C VAL A 815 -7.19 13.71 29.41
N GLN A 816 -6.95 12.43 29.17
CA GLN A 816 -6.90 11.38 30.17
C GLN A 816 -5.48 10.81 30.16
N ALA A 817 -4.93 10.46 31.32
CA ALA A 817 -3.67 9.73 31.36
C ALA A 817 -3.82 8.44 30.53
N PRO A 818 -2.94 8.18 29.55
CA PRO A 818 -3.05 6.97 28.74
C PRO A 818 -2.95 5.76 29.66
N VAL A 819 -3.87 4.80 29.49
CA VAL A 819 -3.83 3.55 30.26
C VAL A 819 -2.45 2.93 30.00
N PRO A 820 -1.60 2.72 31.04
CA PRO A 820 -0.32 2.08 30.84
C PRO A 820 -0.57 0.72 30.19
N VAL A 821 0.09 0.45 29.06
CA VAL A 821 0.05 -0.88 28.45
C VAL A 821 0.72 -1.81 29.47
N VAL A 822 -0.11 -2.52 30.23
CA VAL A 822 0.35 -3.44 31.26
C VAL A 822 1.13 -4.53 30.54
N HIS A 823 2.46 -4.47 30.65
CA HIS A 823 3.28 -5.64 30.41
C HIS A 823 2.73 -6.75 31.32
N VAL A 824 2.15 -7.78 30.72
CA VAL A 824 1.79 -9.00 31.42
C VAL A 824 3.09 -9.71 31.77
N SER A 825 3.72 -9.27 32.86
CA SER A 825 4.81 -9.97 33.49
C SER A 825 4.30 -11.33 33.93
N SER A 826 4.97 -12.39 33.49
CA SER A 826 4.68 -13.75 33.94
C SER A 826 4.80 -13.84 35.47
N PRO A 827 3.98 -14.68 36.15
CA PRO A 827 3.83 -14.66 37.59
C PRO A 827 5.00 -15.34 38.33
N GLU A 828 6.20 -14.77 38.23
CA GLU A 828 7.43 -15.25 38.87
C GLU A 828 8.12 -14.20 39.76
N GLN A 829 7.58 -12.97 39.88
CA GLN A 829 8.08 -11.95 40.82
C GLN A 829 7.46 -12.06 42.23
N LEU A 830 7.20 -13.29 42.71
CA LEU A 830 6.68 -13.57 44.06
C LEU A 830 7.43 -14.70 44.80
N ILE A 831 8.78 -14.70 44.74
CA ILE A 831 9.63 -15.17 45.85
C ILE A 831 10.83 -14.22 45.99
N ARG A 832 10.83 -13.41 47.06
CA ARG A 832 12.03 -12.98 47.82
C ARG A 832 11.60 -12.70 49.25
N ASP A 833 12.21 -13.41 50.21
CA ASP A 833 11.80 -13.35 51.61
C ASP A 833 12.20 -12.03 52.30
N PRO A 834 11.43 -11.59 53.32
CA PRO A 834 11.73 -10.40 54.09
C PRO A 834 12.54 -10.72 55.36
N GLU A 835 13.79 -10.27 55.46
CA GLU A 835 14.42 -9.96 56.76
C GLU A 835 15.76 -9.20 56.62
N ALA A 836 15.75 -7.88 56.85
CA ALA A 836 16.90 -7.04 57.21
C ALA A 836 16.43 -5.61 57.54
N SER A 837 15.97 -5.38 58.77
CA SER A 837 15.54 -4.04 59.23
C SER A 837 16.58 -3.40 60.17
N SER A 838 16.35 -2.13 60.52
CA SER A 838 17.19 -1.22 61.34
C SER A 838 18.39 -0.57 60.63
N GLY A 839 18.54 0.75 60.81
CA GLY A 839 19.56 1.55 60.10
C GLY A 839 19.18 3.02 59.88
N SER A 840 18.43 3.65 60.79
CA SER A 840 18.16 5.09 60.74
C SER A 840 19.25 5.90 61.45
N VAL A 841 19.65 7.06 60.93
CA VAL A 841 19.82 8.36 61.64
C VAL A 841 20.62 9.40 60.82
N SER A 842 20.20 10.67 60.94
CA SER A 842 20.86 11.96 60.64
C SER A 842 21.58 12.23 59.31
N SER A 843 21.20 13.38 58.75
CA SER A 843 22.05 14.32 58.03
C SER A 843 23.45 14.53 58.62
N ASP A 844 24.39 14.96 57.77
CA ASP A 844 25.07 16.24 58.02
C ASP A 844 25.41 16.94 56.70
N SER A 845 25.92 18.17 56.78
CA SER A 845 26.13 19.09 55.65
C SER A 845 27.56 19.65 55.63
N ILE A 846 27.86 20.58 54.70
CA ILE A 846 29.15 21.33 54.59
C ILE A 846 30.28 20.45 53.97
N ASP A 847 31.19 20.92 53.11
CA ASP A 847 31.58 22.31 52.73
C ASP A 847 31.75 22.54 51.22
N SER A 848 32.12 23.77 50.85
CA SER A 848 32.40 24.27 49.51
C SER A 848 33.82 24.85 49.40
N ASN A 849 34.50 24.61 48.26
CA ASN A 849 35.49 25.48 47.57
C ASN A 849 36.14 24.65 46.44
N SER A 850 36.16 25.08 45.18
CA SER A 850 36.86 26.25 44.60
C SER A 850 38.34 26.01 44.33
N SER A 851 38.68 25.71 43.07
CA SER A 851 39.97 26.02 42.46
C SER A 851 39.81 26.22 40.96
N THR A 852 40.14 27.42 40.48
CA THR A 852 40.14 27.80 39.05
C THR A 852 41.38 27.28 38.32
N LEU A 853 41.22 26.82 37.07
CA LEU A 853 42.30 26.72 36.09
C LEU A 853 41.82 27.24 34.73
N ASP A 854 42.76 27.81 33.96
CA ASP A 854 42.45 28.78 32.91
C ASP A 854 41.99 28.20 31.56
N VAL A 855 41.12 28.96 30.89
CA VAL A 855 40.73 28.75 29.50
C VAL A 855 41.72 29.44 28.57
N GLN A 856 42.57 28.67 27.89
CA GLN A 856 43.25 29.19 26.69
C GLN A 856 42.28 29.20 25.51
N GLN A 857 41.96 30.40 25.03
CA GLN A 857 41.21 30.60 23.80
C GLN A 857 42.07 30.22 22.59
N ASN A 858 41.51 29.43 21.67
CA ASN A 858 42.01 29.34 20.30
C ASN A 858 40.84 29.56 19.35
N SER A 859 40.91 30.60 18.52
CA SER A 859 39.72 31.19 17.86
C SER A 859 39.69 30.94 16.35
N SER A 860 38.94 29.93 15.92
CA SER A 860 38.58 29.68 14.51
C SER A 860 37.05 29.50 14.40
N GLY A 861 36.34 30.63 14.35
CA GLY A 861 34.88 30.66 14.57
C GLY A 861 34.02 30.38 13.34
N THR A 862 33.78 29.10 13.04
CA THR A 862 32.48 28.65 12.48
C THR A 862 31.71 27.96 13.59
N THR A 863 30.81 28.69 14.27
CA THR A 863 30.01 28.13 15.36
C THR A 863 29.01 27.12 14.82
N ASP A 864 29.29 25.84 15.02
CA ASP A 864 28.31 24.79 14.83
C ASP A 864 27.09 25.05 15.74
N GLN A 865 25.88 24.98 15.16
CA GLN A 865 24.62 25.11 15.88
C GLN A 865 24.01 23.75 16.25
N SER A 866 24.68 22.64 15.92
CA SER A 866 24.18 21.30 16.22
C SER A 866 24.14 21.01 17.74
N SER A 867 23.21 20.13 18.13
CA SER A 867 23.14 19.43 19.43
C SER A 867 22.78 20.19 20.72
N VAL A 868 22.75 21.52 20.77
CA VAL A 868 22.38 22.28 22.00
C VAL A 868 20.86 22.45 22.14
N TRP A 869 20.34 22.37 23.37
CA TRP A 869 18.94 22.67 23.70
C TRP A 869 18.70 24.18 23.84
N ILE A 870 17.61 24.68 23.25
CA ILE A 870 17.25 26.10 23.20
C ILE A 870 15.83 26.27 23.75
N GLY A 871 15.70 27.08 24.81
CA GLY A 871 14.45 27.34 25.52
C GLY A 871 14.63 27.24 27.03
N HIS A 872 13.56 26.90 27.76
CA HIS A 872 13.62 26.55 29.18
C HIS A 872 13.20 25.10 29.38
N PRO A 873 14.02 24.23 29.99
CA PRO A 873 13.65 22.84 30.20
C PRO A 873 12.41 22.72 31.11
N PRO A 874 11.62 21.64 30.96
CA PRO A 874 10.52 21.35 31.88
C PRO A 874 11.04 21.18 33.31
N LYS A 875 10.21 21.56 34.29
CA LYS A 875 10.60 21.56 35.72
C LYS A 875 11.02 20.18 36.22
N ASP A 876 10.37 19.13 35.70
CA ASP A 876 10.59 17.73 36.04
C ASP A 876 11.20 16.98 34.85
N ALA A 877 12.41 17.40 34.44
CA ALA A 877 13.10 16.93 33.22
C ALA A 877 13.32 15.40 33.14
N ALA A 878 13.14 14.65 34.23
CA ALA A 878 13.26 13.19 34.30
C ALA A 878 12.05 12.42 33.72
N ALA A 879 10.93 13.09 33.42
CA ALA A 879 9.67 12.44 32.99
C ALA A 879 9.18 12.90 31.59
N VAL A 880 10.04 13.53 30.79
CA VAL A 880 9.63 14.24 29.57
C VAL A 880 9.68 13.34 28.33
N PHE A 881 8.54 13.18 27.67
CA PHE A 881 8.42 12.53 26.37
C PHE A 881 8.78 13.51 25.24
N GLU A 882 9.72 13.15 24.37
CA GLU A 882 10.14 14.01 23.26
C GLU A 882 9.24 13.82 22.02
N THR A 883 8.70 14.93 21.48
CA THR A 883 8.10 14.97 20.14
C THR A 883 9.23 15.05 19.11
N GLU A 884 9.22 14.15 18.12
CA GLU A 884 10.24 14.06 17.06
C GLU A 884 9.66 14.52 15.71
N ILE A 885 10.27 15.54 15.12
CA ILE A 885 9.85 16.16 13.85
C ILE A 885 10.95 15.98 12.80
N PHE A 886 10.60 15.38 11.66
CA PHE A 886 11.48 15.28 10.49
C PHE A 886 11.62 16.65 9.81
N ILE A 887 12.85 17.03 9.48
CA ILE A 887 13.22 18.26 8.74
C ILE A 887 14.19 17.87 7.62
N PRO A 888 13.72 17.64 6.39
CA PRO A 888 14.53 17.05 5.32
C PRO A 888 15.67 17.95 4.82
N SER A 889 16.89 17.40 4.73
CA SER A 889 18.04 18.07 4.08
C SER A 889 17.70 18.56 2.66
N TYR A 890 16.92 17.78 1.91
CA TYR A 890 16.44 18.11 0.57
C TYR A 890 15.84 19.53 0.45
N HIS A 891 15.18 20.04 1.48
CA HIS A 891 14.68 21.43 1.51
C HIS A 891 15.56 22.38 2.31
N TYR A 892 16.28 21.90 3.33
CA TYR A 892 16.85 22.76 4.38
C TYR A 892 18.37 22.65 4.58
N HIS A 893 19.13 21.90 3.76
CA HIS A 893 20.56 21.66 4.00
C HIS A 893 21.38 22.95 4.20
N ASP A 894 21.22 23.93 3.30
CA ASP A 894 21.94 25.21 3.30
C ASP A 894 21.17 26.35 3.97
N MET A 895 20.01 26.05 4.58
CA MET A 895 19.13 27.07 5.16
C MET A 895 19.34 27.16 6.68
N GLY A 896 19.63 28.37 7.17
CA GLY A 896 19.39 28.68 8.58
C GLY A 896 17.89 28.54 8.89
N LEU A 897 17.54 28.00 10.06
CA LEU A 897 16.16 27.77 10.47
C LEU A 897 15.75 28.69 11.61
N VAL A 898 14.54 29.26 11.51
CA VAL A 898 13.86 29.90 12.64
C VAL A 898 12.82 28.91 13.16
N ILE A 899 13.10 28.35 14.33
CA ILE A 899 12.22 27.45 15.08
C ILE A 899 11.60 28.23 16.23
N GLN A 900 10.28 28.22 16.31
CA GLN A 900 9.48 28.86 17.37
C GLN A 900 8.61 27.79 18.01
N VAL A 901 8.64 27.67 19.34
CA VAL A 901 7.76 26.80 20.13
C VAL A 901 6.87 27.65 21.04
N SER A 902 5.73 27.10 21.48
CA SER A 902 4.83 27.75 22.43
C SER A 902 5.42 27.91 23.83
N ASP A 903 6.20 26.93 24.26
CA ASP A 903 6.66 26.72 25.63
C ASP A 903 7.85 25.73 25.63
N GLY A 904 8.53 25.55 26.76
CA GLY A 904 9.58 24.53 26.92
C GLY A 904 10.88 24.78 26.14
N ASP A 905 11.50 23.71 25.67
CA ASP A 905 12.76 23.75 24.92
C ASP A 905 12.84 22.73 23.76
N TRP A 906 13.72 23.01 22.81
CA TRP A 906 13.90 22.21 21.60
C TRP A 906 15.38 22.06 21.23
N ARG A 907 15.69 21.02 20.45
CA ARG A 907 17.04 20.76 19.93
C ARG A 907 16.94 20.21 18.51
N TYR A 908 17.62 20.85 17.57
CA TYR A 908 17.78 20.32 16.22
C TYR A 908 19.09 19.53 16.10
N VAL A 909 19.01 18.34 15.50
CA VAL A 909 20.17 17.51 15.13
C VAL A 909 20.12 17.35 13.62
N LYS A 910 20.97 18.12 12.91
CA LYS A 910 20.92 18.28 11.45
C LYS A 910 21.25 16.99 10.72
N GLU A 911 22.17 16.21 11.27
CA GLU A 911 22.67 14.93 10.77
C GLU A 911 21.54 13.90 10.75
N ARG A 912 20.74 13.89 11.83
CA ARG A 912 19.51 13.08 11.94
C ARG A 912 18.31 13.71 11.24
N GLN A 913 18.42 14.92 10.67
CA GLN A 913 17.31 15.67 10.09
C GLN A 913 16.10 15.72 11.04
N THR A 914 16.35 15.88 12.34
CA THR A 914 15.36 15.67 13.39
C THR A 914 15.40 16.79 14.42
N LEU A 915 14.24 17.42 14.63
CA LEU A 915 13.98 18.35 15.72
C LEU A 915 13.28 17.59 16.86
N TYR A 916 13.90 17.62 18.03
CA TYR A 916 13.34 17.14 19.27
C TYR A 916 12.69 18.32 19.99
N PHE A 917 11.42 18.19 20.42
CA PHE A 917 10.68 19.21 21.16
C PHE A 917 10.15 18.66 22.47
N ARG A 918 10.45 19.36 23.57
CA ARG A 918 10.00 19.11 24.94
C ARG A 918 9.12 20.27 25.39
N HIS A 919 7.82 20.01 25.51
CA HIS A 919 6.86 20.94 26.07
C HIS A 919 7.01 21.02 27.60
N GLN A 920 6.66 22.16 28.20
CA GLN A 920 6.83 22.47 29.61
C GLN A 920 5.51 22.44 30.39
N ASP A 921 4.39 22.84 29.78
CA ASP A 921 3.09 22.69 30.42
C ASP A 921 2.60 21.25 30.24
N MET A 922 2.68 20.44 31.30
CA MET A 922 2.25 19.04 31.30
C MET A 922 0.77 18.86 31.69
N GLN A 923 -0.03 19.94 31.80
CA GLN A 923 -1.45 19.81 32.18
C GLN A 923 -2.26 19.03 31.13
N PRO A 924 -3.20 18.15 31.52
CA PRO A 924 -4.04 17.40 30.59
C PRO A 924 -4.82 18.32 29.65
N GLY A 925 -4.68 18.11 28.33
CA GLY A 925 -5.31 18.94 27.31
C GLY A 925 -4.69 20.31 27.06
N ALA A 926 -3.57 20.68 27.70
CA ALA A 926 -2.79 21.86 27.32
C ALA A 926 -2.34 21.75 25.85
N ILE A 927 -2.27 22.88 25.14
CA ILE A 927 -2.04 22.94 23.69
C ILE A 927 -0.65 23.51 23.41
N HIS A 928 0.12 22.77 22.63
CA HIS A 928 1.48 23.11 22.23
C HIS A 928 1.54 23.33 20.72
N SER A 929 2.46 24.19 20.28
CA SER A 929 2.66 24.45 18.86
C SER A 929 4.13 24.68 18.53
N VAL A 930 4.49 24.36 17.29
CA VAL A 930 5.81 24.62 16.72
C VAL A 930 5.66 25.18 15.31
N ARG A 931 6.46 26.20 15.00
CA ARG A 931 6.64 26.77 13.67
C ARG A 931 8.11 26.65 13.28
N ILE A 932 8.34 26.18 12.07
CA ILE A 932 9.67 26.05 11.47
C ILE A 932 9.62 26.80 10.13
N LYS A 933 10.53 27.74 9.90
CA LYS A 933 10.70 28.39 8.60
C LYS A 933 12.18 28.61 8.26
N PRO A 934 12.54 28.82 6.99
CA PRO A 934 13.84 29.40 6.63
C PRO A 934 14.07 30.76 7.31
N ALA A 935 15.31 31.04 7.66
CA ALA A 935 15.73 32.34 8.18
C ALA A 935 15.77 33.39 7.06
N ASP A 936 15.36 34.62 7.38
CA ASP A 936 15.28 35.69 6.39
C ASP A 936 16.70 36.18 6.04
N ALA A 937 17.09 36.09 4.76
CA ALA A 937 18.46 36.34 4.27
C ALA A 937 19.02 37.77 4.55
N SER A 938 18.18 38.70 5.02
CA SER A 938 18.59 40.02 5.49
C SER A 938 19.18 40.02 6.91
N THR A 939 18.90 39.01 7.74
CA THR A 939 19.30 39.00 9.16
C THR A 939 20.76 38.58 9.40
N THR A 940 21.41 37.90 8.46
CA THR A 940 22.84 37.57 8.51
C THR A 940 23.76 38.75 8.14
N ALA A 941 23.24 39.82 7.54
CA ALA A 941 24.05 40.94 7.05
C ALA A 941 24.45 41.98 8.13
N VAL A 942 23.90 41.91 9.36
CA VAL A 942 24.03 42.97 10.37
C VAL A 942 24.86 42.55 11.61
N LYS A 943 25.96 41.83 11.37
CA LYS A 943 27.07 41.68 12.34
C LYS A 943 28.44 41.90 11.66
N GLY A 944 28.56 42.99 10.90
CA GLY A 944 29.70 43.23 10.00
C GLY A 944 30.24 44.66 9.93
N ARG A 945 29.95 45.54 10.91
CA ARG A 945 30.58 46.88 10.95
C ARG A 945 30.70 47.46 12.35
N ALA A 946 31.90 47.36 12.92
CA ALA A 946 32.31 48.20 14.05
C ALA A 946 32.90 49.52 13.51
N THR A 947 32.30 50.65 13.87
CA THR A 947 32.89 51.99 13.66
C THR A 947 32.58 52.85 14.88
N THR A 948 33.64 53.39 15.50
CA THR A 948 33.59 54.24 16.68
C THR A 948 33.04 55.64 16.39
N GLY A 949 32.19 56.16 17.27
CA GLY A 949 31.73 57.55 17.26
C GLY A 949 30.97 57.86 18.54
N THR A 950 31.33 58.94 19.23
CA THR A 950 30.84 59.28 20.58
C THR A 950 29.79 60.39 20.58
N VAL A 951 28.71 60.17 21.34
CA VAL A 951 27.96 61.16 22.15
C VAL A 951 27.37 62.38 21.42
N ASP A 952 26.04 62.49 21.42
CA ASP A 952 25.39 63.57 22.19
C ASP A 952 23.95 63.22 22.62
N VAL A 953 23.34 64.03 23.49
CA VAL A 953 22.13 63.68 24.28
C VAL A 953 20.97 64.66 24.09
N HIS A 954 19.76 64.17 23.80
CA HIS A 954 18.40 64.65 24.14
C HIS A 954 17.38 63.79 23.34
N GLY A 955 16.13 63.50 23.76
CA GLY A 955 15.43 63.73 25.02
C GLY A 955 13.89 63.72 24.83
N VAL A 956 13.12 63.34 25.87
CA VAL A 956 11.66 63.57 26.06
C VAL A 956 10.65 62.64 25.34
N ASP A 957 10.06 61.77 26.17
CA ASP A 957 8.65 61.38 26.37
C ASP A 957 7.74 60.81 25.26
N ILE A 958 7.38 59.53 25.47
CA ILE A 958 6.03 59.01 25.75
C ILE A 958 4.85 59.99 25.54
N ASP A 959 3.82 59.58 24.79
CA ASP A 959 2.44 59.70 25.29
C ASP A 959 1.50 58.61 24.74
N VAL A 960 0.39 58.36 25.45
CA VAL A 960 -0.67 57.41 25.12
C VAL A 960 -2.01 58.12 25.26
N HIS A 961 -2.79 58.26 24.18
CA HIS A 961 -4.25 58.30 24.34
C HIS A 961 -5.08 57.95 23.10
N THR A 962 -6.19 57.28 23.37
CA THR A 962 -7.41 57.23 22.56
C THR A 962 -8.13 58.58 22.56
N ASP A 963 -8.86 58.93 21.48
CA ASP A 963 -10.25 59.39 21.64
C ASP A 963 -11.11 59.24 20.36
N SER A 964 -12.40 59.55 20.45
CA SER A 964 -13.42 59.32 19.42
C SER A 964 -14.48 60.43 19.33
N ALA A 965 -14.85 60.83 18.10
CA ALA A 965 -16.08 61.56 17.79
C ALA A 965 -16.45 61.30 16.31
N ASN A 966 -17.55 60.65 15.92
CA ASN A 966 -18.97 60.72 16.31
C ASN A 966 -19.73 61.93 15.73
N LYS A 967 -20.58 61.68 14.72
CA LYS A 967 -21.83 62.43 14.51
C LYS A 967 -22.87 61.65 13.69
N THR A 968 -23.93 61.23 14.37
CA THR A 968 -25.11 60.57 13.80
C THR A 968 -26.06 61.52 13.07
N LYS A 969 -26.87 60.97 12.15
CA LYS A 969 -28.28 61.39 12.00
C LYS A 969 -29.16 60.18 11.65
N ALA A 970 -30.27 60.02 12.35
CA ALA A 970 -31.13 58.83 12.28
C ALA A 970 -32.62 59.19 12.19
N ARG A 971 -33.41 58.28 11.59
CA ARG A 971 -34.86 58.03 11.77
C ARG A 971 -35.29 56.98 10.71
N GLY A 972 -35.98 55.88 11.04
CA GLY A 972 -36.27 55.30 12.36
C GLY A 972 -37.50 54.38 12.31
N ASN A 973 -37.51 53.35 13.17
CA ASN A 973 -38.63 52.44 13.50
C ASN A 973 -39.19 51.53 12.37
N SER A 974 -39.76 50.35 12.64
CA SER A 974 -39.69 49.47 13.83
C SER A 974 -40.31 48.09 13.53
N SER A 975 -39.74 47.02 14.11
CA SER A 975 -40.41 45.75 14.52
C SER A 975 -41.50 45.10 13.65
N CYS A 976 -41.26 43.85 13.18
CA CYS A 976 -42.05 42.69 13.64
C CYS A 976 -41.50 41.30 13.23
N SER A 977 -41.60 40.36 14.17
CA SER A 977 -41.93 38.93 14.10
C SER A 977 -41.63 38.03 12.88
N SER A 978 -40.92 36.93 13.20
CA SER A 978 -41.31 35.51 13.02
C SER A 978 -41.29 34.78 11.66
N CYS A 979 -40.58 33.64 11.72
CA CYS A 979 -40.91 32.32 11.16
C CYS A 979 -40.59 31.92 9.70
N SER A 980 -40.19 30.64 9.62
CA SER A 980 -40.33 29.67 8.52
C SER A 980 -39.32 29.64 7.36
N VAL A 981 -38.50 28.58 7.39
CA VAL A 981 -38.29 27.57 6.32
C VAL A 981 -38.10 28.09 4.88
N MET A 982 -36.85 28.06 4.42
CA MET A 982 -36.33 27.01 3.53
C MET A 982 -34.84 26.78 3.79
#